data_AF-A0A356EVL1-F1
#
_entry.id   AF-A0A356EVL1-F1
#
_cell.length_a   1.000
_cell.length_b   1.000
_cell.length_c   1.000
_cell.angle_alpha   90.00
_cell.angle_beta   90.00
_cell.angle_gamma   90.00
#
_symmetry.space_group_name_H-M   'P 1'
#
loop_
_entity.id
_entity.type
_entity.pdbx_description
1 polymer ?
#
loop_
_entity_poly.entity_id
_entity_poly.type
_entity_poly.pdbx_seq_one_letter_code
_entity_poly.pdbx_strand_id
1 'polypeptide(L)'
;MVGGSTGMNEEGLAISSATAVAGSPATTSIWRTALVHRVLRQATDIDGALRLLREAADRTGWEFVLSHAPTRRICRVRFSEQGESLETDRTLVVARADICACTSDSARAASFAAESTSRMHEELSVLRDGFDPDAPASLARTDQIRAIARSRFGVVMSPRRGEIICRRGVEGQMWVDRYRFEPPPTARNDSPDHVAGDYGEPDGRGSPMRPEESSREFAVVPLRQYVAASQSIDGKPPFDRGGRVCSRFVSKMLETSLPPIEESLRKLGGPAMIVGSNPVGLALRKQVESLGQRAVVVPLSDDFDKTLAAVEKIWEAYRPLHLFLVTPFDDDATATLDPSDWQRRRHRGVMLPYAIAQKWFGFVSSAKLVEQASVVAATAMGGDYGLSGRIASLESGAVAGLVKGLSLEVGFTTDWAFRTKIIDAPKSEPPEQIAAAMLRELRAISFFVEIAYAGGRRYVTRAMHEPVAPAAQNGPTPGRPWLITGGARGITAAVARQLGARFGVKLHLVGTSPRVEMDPAWRDLTPEGRKQLRAELAKQAVAEKKVPADAWHRAAKAIEIDKNLRDLEQAGIATVYHVADVSDRAAMATLLDRIRNSDGSIEGIVHGAGVESSCRFTKKDLDMVSRTLAAKVDGAAVLMELTWDDQPRFFFGFGSIAGRWGSIGQTDYGLASDMLAKLVDWYRRQRPDCHAACFHWQPWAEIGMAARQETRSTNVLQLLQLLPPAEGVEHFLDELLAGAPEPEVLITDWDFYKRYCPDVSEQDIAEVYLSGQTVVPETAREPAPEPLSEPISPDDRVAMRHVMRMVEAPWEATPRKAYRFAGPALILGDNVEARALAERLAAAGVIVRPIPMHETADQTLSELQRMWGESPAPHLFLLTGRDGDAGRIADRQSWSARRRRGVELPFLVAQKWLSLVTDADLLDRSSLVAVTSLGGDFGFSRPVAAPEGGALSGLVKGLYMELCAAKSCAAKLRVIDAPPEEPPARLAEAILGELDVEGIDIEVAYDGGRRHVVR
;
A
#
# COMPACT_ATOMS: atom_id res chain seq x y z
N MET A 1 5.13 10.33 27.79
CA MET A 1 5.51 9.11 28.53
C MET A 1 4.21 8.44 28.96
N VAL A 2 3.81 7.31 28.37
CA VAL A 2 4.34 5.93 28.45
C VAL A 2 3.48 5.11 29.44
N GLY A 3 3.19 3.86 29.11
CA GLY A 3 2.42 2.95 29.96
C GLY A 3 3.21 2.56 31.22
N GLY A 4 2.51 2.52 32.37
CA GLY A 4 3.14 2.40 33.68
C GLY A 4 2.82 3.63 34.52
N SER A 5 1.61 3.66 35.08
CA SER A 5 1.02 4.85 35.71
C SER A 5 1.82 5.33 36.94
N THR A 6 2.73 6.27 36.74
CA THR A 6 3.53 6.98 37.76
C THR A 6 3.33 8.48 37.64
N GLY A 7 3.38 9.22 38.75
CA GLY A 7 3.23 10.67 38.73
C GLY A 7 3.33 11.30 40.12
N MET A 8 3.38 12.64 40.16
CA MET A 8 3.45 13.44 41.39
C MET A 8 2.48 14.62 41.29
N ASN A 9 1.93 15.06 42.43
CA ASN A 9 1.09 16.25 42.52
C ASN A 9 1.79 17.42 43.25
N GLU A 10 1.12 18.58 43.27
CA GLU A 10 1.69 19.84 43.79
C GLU A 10 1.92 19.81 45.32
N GLU A 11 1.16 18.99 46.04
CA GLU A 11 1.35 18.71 47.48
C GLU A 11 2.61 17.87 47.78
N GLY A 12 3.25 17.30 46.74
CA GLY A 12 4.46 16.48 46.88
C GLY A 12 4.17 15.00 47.17
N LEU A 13 2.95 14.53 46.93
CA LEU A 13 2.61 13.10 46.90
C LEU A 13 2.95 12.53 45.51
N ALA A 14 3.73 11.45 45.48
CA ALA A 14 4.12 10.76 44.25
C ALA A 14 3.87 9.25 44.31
N ILE A 15 3.34 8.70 43.22
CA ILE A 15 3.19 7.27 42.96
C ILE A 15 4.29 6.86 41.99
N SER A 16 5.23 6.03 42.47
CA SER A 16 6.49 5.71 41.80
C SER A 16 6.53 4.33 41.13
N SER A 17 5.61 3.44 41.50
CA SER A 17 5.29 2.24 40.73
C SER A 17 3.88 1.76 41.04
N ALA A 18 3.30 1.05 40.09
CA ALA A 18 2.18 0.14 40.36
C ALA A 18 2.33 -1.13 39.52
N THR A 19 2.02 -2.29 40.09
CA THR A 19 2.18 -3.60 39.47
C THR A 19 0.98 -4.50 39.76
N ALA A 20 0.67 -5.42 38.85
CA ALA A 20 -0.30 -6.47 39.11
C ALA A 20 0.34 -7.53 40.01
N VAL A 21 -0.42 -8.05 40.98
CA VAL A 21 0.01 -9.17 41.83
C VAL A 21 -0.11 -10.46 41.01
N ALA A 22 0.99 -11.21 40.91
CA ALA A 22 1.05 -12.43 40.12
C ALA A 22 -0.03 -13.45 40.54
N GLY A 23 -0.78 -13.96 39.55
CA GLY A 23 -1.89 -14.90 39.76
C GLY A 23 -3.29 -14.25 39.78
N SER A 24 -3.39 -12.93 39.91
CA SER A 24 -4.69 -12.23 39.86
C SER A 24 -5.23 -12.17 38.41
N PRO A 25 -6.55 -12.35 38.18
CA PRO A 25 -7.14 -12.08 36.87
C PRO A 25 -6.95 -10.60 36.49
N ALA A 26 -6.44 -10.34 35.28
CA ALA A 26 -6.05 -9.01 34.83
C ALA A 26 -7.28 -8.12 34.55
N THR A 27 -7.69 -7.32 35.54
CA THR A 27 -8.63 -6.21 35.31
C THR A 27 -7.96 -5.10 34.49
N THR A 28 -8.73 -4.42 33.63
CA THR A 28 -8.17 -3.63 32.53
C THR A 28 -7.34 -2.42 32.97
N SER A 29 -6.22 -2.19 32.28
CA SER A 29 -5.20 -1.18 32.58
C SER A 29 -5.74 0.27 32.70
N ILE A 30 -6.83 0.56 31.99
CA ILE A 30 -7.54 1.85 32.02
C ILE A 30 -8.01 2.21 33.43
N TRP A 31 -8.55 1.24 34.20
CA TRP A 31 -9.04 1.49 35.56
C TRP A 31 -7.91 1.84 36.53
N ARG A 32 -6.75 1.19 36.40
CA ARG A 32 -5.56 1.49 37.19
C ARG A 32 -5.09 2.93 36.95
N THR A 33 -5.01 3.37 35.69
CA THR A 33 -4.58 4.73 35.36
C THR A 33 -5.60 5.77 35.82
N ALA A 34 -6.91 5.50 35.72
CA ALA A 34 -7.95 6.35 36.28
C ALA A 34 -7.86 6.47 37.81
N LEU A 35 -7.58 5.37 38.52
CA LEU A 35 -7.40 5.37 39.98
C LEU A 35 -6.15 6.15 40.40
N VAL A 36 -5.01 5.96 39.71
CA VAL A 36 -3.78 6.75 39.96
C VAL A 36 -4.01 8.24 39.73
N HIS A 37 -4.72 8.62 38.67
CA HIS A 37 -5.12 10.02 38.44
C HIS A 37 -6.07 10.56 39.53
N ARG A 38 -7.04 9.74 39.99
CA ARG A 38 -7.94 10.13 41.10
C ARG A 38 -7.15 10.38 42.38
N VAL A 39 -6.24 9.47 42.76
CA VAL A 39 -5.38 9.62 43.93
C VAL A 39 -4.52 10.88 43.83
N LEU A 40 -3.80 11.07 42.73
CA LEU A 40 -2.95 12.26 42.55
C LEU A 40 -3.73 13.58 42.51
N ARG A 41 -5.01 13.58 42.09
CA ARG A 41 -5.89 14.78 42.15
C ARG A 41 -6.55 15.03 43.52
N GLN A 42 -6.71 14.01 44.37
CA GLN A 42 -7.58 14.10 45.56
C GLN A 42 -6.86 13.84 46.89
N ALA A 43 -5.66 13.25 46.89
CA ALA A 43 -4.87 13.01 48.09
C ALA A 43 -3.77 14.07 48.27
N THR A 44 -3.79 14.74 49.43
CA THR A 44 -2.75 15.67 49.87
C THR A 44 -1.57 14.98 50.56
N ASP A 45 -1.73 13.70 50.95
CA ASP A 45 -0.70 12.92 51.65
C ASP A 45 -0.89 11.41 51.44
N ILE A 46 0.02 10.60 51.97
CA ILE A 46 -0.03 9.12 51.88
C ILE A 46 -1.29 8.53 52.53
N ASP A 47 -1.79 9.08 53.64
CA ASP A 47 -2.92 8.49 54.35
C ASP A 47 -4.24 8.81 53.64
N GLY A 48 -4.34 9.98 53.01
CA GLY A 48 -5.39 10.30 52.03
C GLY A 48 -5.32 9.41 50.78
N ALA A 49 -4.12 9.12 50.28
CA ALA A 49 -3.94 8.21 49.16
C ALA A 49 -4.38 6.78 49.50
N LEU A 50 -4.02 6.28 50.68
CA LEU A 50 -4.45 4.98 51.18
C LEU A 50 -5.97 4.91 51.36
N ARG A 51 -6.65 5.97 51.82
CA ARG A 51 -8.12 6.02 51.86
C ARG A 51 -8.74 5.83 50.46
N LEU A 52 -8.28 6.60 49.48
CA LEU A 52 -8.80 6.54 48.10
C LEU A 52 -8.50 5.21 47.38
N LEU A 53 -7.39 4.55 47.72
CA LEU A 53 -7.08 3.20 47.23
C LEU A 53 -7.97 2.14 47.91
N ARG A 54 -8.23 2.27 49.23
CA ARG A 54 -9.16 1.40 49.98
C ARG A 54 -10.61 1.52 49.51
N GLU A 55 -11.04 2.71 49.09
CA GLU A 55 -12.35 2.93 48.45
C GLU A 55 -12.53 2.18 47.11
N ALA A 56 -11.43 1.68 46.51
CA ALA A 56 -11.43 0.90 45.27
C ALA A 56 -10.88 -0.54 45.47
N ALA A 57 -10.78 -1.01 46.72
CA ALA A 57 -10.22 -2.31 47.08
C ALA A 57 -11.18 -3.50 46.84
N ASP A 58 -12.40 -3.25 46.34
CA ASP A 58 -13.31 -4.27 45.78
C ASP A 58 -12.73 -4.96 44.53
N ARG A 59 -11.61 -4.44 43.99
CA ARG A 59 -10.92 -4.92 42.79
C ARG A 59 -9.49 -5.32 43.15
N THR A 60 -9.35 -6.55 43.66
CA THR A 60 -8.09 -7.15 44.11
C THR A 60 -7.06 -7.27 42.97
N GLY A 61 -5.77 -7.39 43.35
CA GLY A 61 -4.70 -7.75 42.42
C GLY A 61 -3.64 -6.68 42.14
N TRP A 62 -3.50 -5.65 42.99
CA TRP A 62 -2.63 -4.50 42.70
C TRP A 62 -1.70 -4.12 43.85
N GLU A 63 -0.48 -3.70 43.51
CA GLU A 63 0.51 -3.12 44.41
C GLU A 63 0.86 -1.69 43.96
N PHE A 64 1.05 -0.78 44.91
CA PHE A 64 1.44 0.61 44.69
C PHE A 64 2.59 1.03 45.62
N VAL A 65 3.52 1.86 45.13
CA VAL A 65 4.55 2.52 45.94
C VAL A 65 4.34 4.03 45.95
N LEU A 66 3.91 4.53 47.10
CA LEU A 66 3.59 5.92 47.41
C LEU A 66 4.75 6.58 48.17
N SER A 67 5.00 7.86 47.92
CA SER A 67 5.97 8.67 48.64
C SER A 67 5.43 10.09 48.82
N HIS A 68 5.71 10.74 49.95
CA HIS A 68 5.22 12.10 50.22
C HIS A 68 6.34 12.99 50.76
N ALA A 69 6.78 13.94 49.94
CA ALA A 69 7.99 14.73 50.21
C ALA A 69 7.92 15.59 51.50
N PRO A 70 6.79 16.28 51.82
CA PRO A 70 6.68 17.07 53.05
C PRO A 70 6.81 16.24 54.33
N THR A 71 6.18 15.06 54.41
CA THR A 71 6.28 14.18 55.60
C THR A 71 7.44 13.21 55.54
N ARG A 72 8.17 13.15 54.42
CA ARG A 72 9.26 12.20 54.11
C ARG A 72 8.91 10.71 54.23
N ARG A 73 7.63 10.38 54.38
CA ARG A 73 7.14 9.00 54.45
C ARG A 73 7.15 8.35 53.07
N ILE A 74 7.45 7.06 53.04
CA ILE A 74 7.30 6.18 51.88
C ILE A 74 6.48 4.97 52.32
N CYS A 75 5.54 4.56 51.49
CA CYS A 75 4.55 3.54 51.77
C CYS A 75 4.34 2.63 50.57
N ARG A 76 4.49 1.33 50.77
CA ARG A 76 4.12 0.29 49.82
C ARG A 76 2.86 -0.38 50.30
N VAL A 77 1.82 -0.39 49.47
CA VAL A 77 0.54 -1.02 49.76
C VAL A 77 0.21 -2.06 48.69
N ARG A 78 -0.24 -3.24 49.10
CA ARG A 78 -0.65 -4.33 48.20
C ARG A 78 -2.05 -4.81 48.58
N PHE A 79 -2.95 -4.80 47.61
CA PHE A 79 -4.32 -5.30 47.70
C PHE A 79 -4.42 -6.66 47.02
N SER A 80 -4.67 -7.70 47.81
CA SER A 80 -4.76 -9.10 47.38
C SER A 80 -6.07 -9.74 47.82
N GLU A 81 -6.40 -10.93 47.31
CA GLU A 81 -7.55 -11.71 47.78
C GLU A 81 -7.47 -12.11 49.27
N GLN A 82 -6.26 -12.07 49.84
CA GLN A 82 -6.02 -12.31 51.27
C GLN A 82 -6.10 -11.02 52.12
N GLY A 83 -6.43 -9.88 51.50
CA GLY A 83 -6.54 -8.57 52.14
C GLY A 83 -5.44 -7.58 51.73
N GLU A 84 -5.39 -6.46 52.46
CA GLU A 84 -4.38 -5.40 52.32
C GLU A 84 -3.13 -5.74 53.15
N SER A 85 -1.95 -5.48 52.59
CA SER A 85 -0.68 -5.46 53.34
C SER A 85 0.07 -4.14 53.10
N LEU A 86 0.73 -3.64 54.14
CA LEU A 86 1.31 -2.30 54.21
C LEU A 86 2.75 -2.36 54.75
N GLU A 87 3.73 -1.88 53.98
CA GLU A 87 5.10 -1.61 54.45
C GLU A 87 5.34 -0.08 54.42
N THR A 88 5.83 0.50 55.52
CA THR A 88 6.18 1.94 55.60
C THR A 88 7.62 2.16 56.08
N ASP A 89 8.17 3.33 55.73
CA ASP A 89 9.47 3.89 56.17
C ASP A 89 10.71 3.06 55.77
N ARG A 90 11.15 3.23 54.52
CA ARG A 90 12.48 2.83 54.01
C ARG A 90 13.06 3.89 53.05
N THR A 91 14.37 3.83 52.82
CA THR A 91 15.13 4.80 52.01
C THR A 91 14.96 4.57 50.50
N LEU A 92 14.94 5.66 49.74
CA LEU A 92 14.80 5.68 48.28
C LEU A 92 16.16 5.67 47.57
N VAL A 93 16.29 4.89 46.50
CA VAL A 93 17.40 4.99 45.54
C VAL A 93 16.82 5.21 44.14
N VAL A 94 17.27 6.25 43.43
CA VAL A 94 16.80 6.59 42.08
C VAL A 94 17.88 6.19 41.07
N ALA A 95 17.53 5.34 40.11
CA ALA A 95 18.47 4.85 39.09
C ALA A 95 18.32 5.59 37.74
N ARG A 96 17.08 5.94 37.39
CA ARG A 96 16.70 6.86 36.30
C ARG A 96 15.43 7.60 36.71
N ALA A 97 15.02 8.60 35.92
CA ALA A 97 13.83 9.41 36.19
C ALA A 97 12.50 8.62 36.25
N ASP A 98 12.49 7.39 35.75
CA ASP A 98 11.38 6.45 35.65
C ASP A 98 11.51 5.22 36.58
N ILE A 99 12.65 5.01 37.24
CA ILE A 99 12.93 3.80 38.04
C ILE A 99 13.50 4.14 39.42
N CYS A 100 12.70 3.86 40.45
CA CYS A 100 13.07 3.92 41.86
C CYS A 100 13.18 2.51 42.47
N ALA A 101 14.27 2.26 43.20
CA ALA A 101 14.47 1.05 43.99
C ALA A 101 14.39 1.38 45.49
N CYS A 102 13.51 0.70 46.22
CA CYS A 102 13.42 0.78 47.67
C CYS A 102 14.34 -0.29 48.29
N THR A 103 15.43 0.13 48.95
CA THR A 103 16.41 -0.77 49.59
C THR A 103 16.79 -0.24 50.98
N SER A 104 16.95 -1.14 51.94
CA SER A 104 17.58 -0.84 53.24
C SER A 104 19.11 -0.97 53.22
N ASP A 105 19.68 -1.50 52.14
CA ASP A 105 21.11 -1.67 51.94
C ASP A 105 21.65 -0.59 50.98
N SER A 106 22.57 0.22 51.49
CA SER A 106 23.20 1.34 50.77
C SER A 106 24.38 0.92 49.88
N ALA A 107 24.98 -0.26 50.09
CA ALA A 107 26.10 -0.73 49.27
C ALA A 107 25.63 -1.11 47.86
N ARG A 108 24.49 -1.82 47.76
CA ARG A 108 23.86 -2.16 46.48
C ARG A 108 23.41 -0.94 45.66
N ALA A 109 23.07 0.17 46.32
CA ALA A 109 22.70 1.42 45.66
C ALA A 109 23.84 1.99 44.79
N ALA A 110 25.09 1.92 45.27
CA ALA A 110 26.25 2.49 44.59
C ALA A 110 26.61 1.75 43.29
N SER A 111 26.42 0.42 43.26
CA SER A 111 26.73 -0.40 42.08
C SER A 111 25.86 -0.04 40.87
N PHE A 112 24.55 0.14 41.11
CA PHE A 112 23.56 0.34 40.04
C PHE A 112 23.69 1.69 39.32
N ALA A 113 24.21 2.72 40.00
CA ALA A 113 24.45 4.04 39.44
C ALA A 113 25.73 4.11 38.58
N ALA A 114 26.76 3.31 38.92
CA ALA A 114 28.05 3.36 38.23
C ALA A 114 27.95 2.91 36.77
N GLU A 115 27.25 1.80 36.53
CA GLU A 115 27.20 1.10 35.23
C GLU A 115 26.51 1.91 34.13
N SER A 116 25.55 2.77 34.48
CA SER A 116 24.83 3.63 33.52
C SER A 116 25.60 4.90 33.13
N THR A 117 26.66 5.29 33.87
CA THR A 117 27.28 6.61 33.72
C THR A 117 28.22 6.71 32.50
N SER A 118 28.85 5.60 32.09
CA SER A 118 29.87 5.61 31.04
C SER A 118 29.35 6.02 29.65
N ARG A 119 28.10 5.68 29.31
CA ARG A 119 27.49 6.01 28.01
C ARG A 119 27.28 7.51 27.79
N MET A 120 27.08 8.28 28.86
CA MET A 120 26.67 9.69 28.77
C MET A 120 27.85 10.66 28.52
N HIS A 121 29.10 10.20 28.62
CA HIS A 121 30.28 11.03 28.40
C HIS A 121 30.62 11.25 26.92
N GLU A 122 30.20 10.34 26.05
CA GLU A 122 30.61 10.29 24.64
C GLU A 122 29.78 11.26 23.77
N GLU A 123 28.48 11.39 24.05
CA GLU A 123 27.58 12.28 23.31
C GLU A 123 27.84 13.78 23.58
N LEU A 124 28.30 14.12 24.78
CA LEU A 124 28.48 15.52 25.22
C LEU A 124 29.68 16.23 24.58
N SER A 125 30.66 15.50 24.03
CA SER A 125 31.86 16.13 23.43
C SER A 125 31.56 16.83 22.10
N VAL A 126 30.55 16.39 21.36
CA VAL A 126 30.23 16.87 20.00
C VAL A 126 29.60 18.27 20.00
N LEU A 127 28.94 18.67 21.10
CA LEU A 127 28.14 19.91 21.17
C LEU A 127 28.94 21.19 21.48
N ARG A 128 30.24 21.08 21.77
CA ARG A 128 31.00 22.21 22.35
C ARG A 128 31.57 23.19 21.31
N ASP A 129 31.92 22.71 20.12
CA ASP A 129 32.85 23.43 19.23
C ASP A 129 32.13 24.25 18.12
N GLY A 130 30.85 24.59 18.31
CA GLY A 130 29.96 25.17 17.27
C GLY A 130 29.23 26.47 17.62
N PHE A 131 29.62 27.21 18.67
CA PHE A 131 28.93 28.43 19.10
C PHE A 131 29.87 29.65 19.20
N ASP A 132 29.73 30.58 18.24
CA ASP A 132 30.39 31.89 18.25
C ASP A 132 29.49 32.93 18.97
N PRO A 133 29.94 33.52 20.09
CA PRO A 133 29.14 34.46 20.86
C PRO A 133 28.97 35.84 20.21
N ASP A 134 29.83 36.26 19.27
CA ASP A 134 29.92 37.67 18.82
C ASP A 134 29.20 37.96 17.49
N ALA A 135 28.72 36.93 16.78
CA ALA A 135 28.04 37.06 15.50
C ALA A 135 26.81 38.03 15.54
N PRO A 136 26.61 38.92 14.54
CA PRO A 136 25.57 39.94 14.58
C PRO A 136 24.14 39.36 14.56
N ALA A 137 23.19 40.10 15.14
CA ALA A 137 21.82 39.63 15.38
C ALA A 137 21.02 39.40 14.08
N SER A 138 20.74 38.12 13.80
CA SER A 138 19.84 37.64 12.75
C SER A 138 19.02 36.44 13.28
N LEU A 139 18.10 35.88 12.48
CA LEU A 139 17.21 34.77 12.90
C LEU A 139 17.98 33.59 13.54
N ALA A 140 19.18 33.27 13.02
CA ALA A 140 20.00 32.16 13.50
C ALA A 140 20.35 32.24 15.00
N ARG A 141 20.56 33.46 15.53
CA ARG A 141 20.86 33.68 16.96
C ARG A 141 19.64 33.35 17.84
N THR A 142 18.43 33.61 17.33
CA THR A 142 17.16 33.31 18.02
C THR A 142 16.92 31.81 18.13
N ASP A 143 17.21 31.04 17.08
CA ASP A 143 16.98 29.59 17.09
C ASP A 143 18.04 28.82 17.89
N GLN A 144 19.29 29.30 17.95
CA GLN A 144 20.28 28.81 18.91
C GLN A 144 19.83 29.05 20.37
N ILE A 145 19.27 30.22 20.69
CA ILE A 145 18.72 30.53 22.01
C ILE A 145 17.52 29.61 22.35
N ARG A 146 16.66 29.30 21.37
CA ARG A 146 15.53 28.35 21.54
C ARG A 146 15.97 26.92 21.83
N ALA A 147 17.12 26.48 21.30
CA ALA A 147 17.68 25.16 21.62
C ALA A 147 18.09 25.06 23.10
N ILE A 148 18.76 26.09 23.63
CA ILE A 148 19.21 26.15 25.04
C ILE A 148 18.00 26.23 26.01
N ALA A 149 16.94 26.93 25.62
CA ALA A 149 15.73 27.15 26.44
C ALA A 149 14.95 25.87 26.83
N ARG A 150 15.30 24.70 26.27
CA ARG A 150 14.69 23.40 26.66
C ARG A 150 15.33 22.76 27.89
N SER A 151 16.47 23.25 28.38
CA SER A 151 17.12 22.75 29.60
C SER A 151 16.58 23.43 30.87
N ARG A 152 15.83 22.68 31.70
CA ARG A 152 15.44 23.12 33.06
C ARG A 152 16.39 22.55 34.12
N PHE A 153 16.55 23.28 35.23
CA PHE A 153 17.60 23.07 36.23
C PHE A 153 17.53 21.70 36.94
N GLY A 154 18.70 21.20 37.35
CA GLY A 154 18.86 20.05 38.26
C GLY A 154 19.83 20.35 39.40
N VAL A 155 19.75 19.57 40.47
CA VAL A 155 20.64 19.63 41.66
C VAL A 155 21.64 18.47 41.60
N VAL A 156 22.90 18.72 41.96
CA VAL A 156 23.96 17.70 41.99
C VAL A 156 24.59 17.64 43.38
N MET A 157 24.58 16.46 44.00
CA MET A 157 25.37 16.16 45.18
C MET A 157 26.73 15.57 44.77
N SER A 158 27.82 15.97 45.42
CA SER A 158 29.15 15.39 45.18
C SER A 158 29.72 14.72 46.44
N PRO A 159 29.48 13.40 46.63
CA PRO A 159 29.95 12.68 47.82
C PRO A 159 31.47 12.72 48.04
N ARG A 160 32.26 12.87 46.96
CA ARG A 160 33.74 12.87 47.02
C ARG A 160 34.37 14.20 47.47
N ARG A 161 33.58 15.26 47.69
CA ARG A 161 34.06 16.54 48.24
C ARG A 161 33.17 17.10 49.35
N GLY A 162 32.15 16.32 49.74
CA GLY A 162 31.08 16.74 50.64
C GLY A 162 30.40 18.05 50.25
N GLU A 163 30.46 18.45 48.97
CA GLU A 163 29.87 19.69 48.50
C GLU A 163 28.46 19.48 47.95
N ILE A 164 27.52 20.33 48.41
CA ILE A 164 26.21 20.55 47.79
C ILE A 164 26.29 21.87 47.05
N ILE A 165 25.96 21.86 45.76
CA ILE A 165 25.87 23.07 44.94
C ILE A 165 24.45 23.21 44.40
N CYS A 166 23.77 24.27 44.83
CA CYS A 166 22.45 24.63 44.32
C CYS A 166 22.58 25.79 43.34
N ARG A 167 21.81 25.73 42.25
CA ARG A 167 21.87 26.72 41.15
C ARG A 167 20.45 27.14 40.79
N ARG A 168 20.16 28.44 40.85
CA ARG A 168 18.84 29.01 40.56
C ARG A 168 18.98 30.25 39.68
N GLY A 169 18.15 30.34 38.64
CA GLY A 169 17.96 31.55 37.85
C GLY A 169 16.55 32.08 38.04
N VAL A 170 16.42 33.37 38.32
CA VAL A 170 15.18 34.16 38.27
C VAL A 170 15.57 35.52 37.71
N GLU A 171 14.80 36.02 36.74
CA GLU A 171 14.88 37.39 36.20
C GLU A 171 16.30 37.94 35.96
N GLY A 172 17.10 37.19 35.18
CA GLY A 172 18.36 37.68 34.62
C GLY A 172 19.58 37.66 35.56
N GLN A 173 19.43 37.33 36.84
CA GLN A 173 20.56 37.09 37.75
C GLN A 173 20.73 35.59 38.10
N MET A 174 21.98 35.15 38.22
CA MET A 174 22.34 33.77 38.51
C MET A 174 22.83 33.66 39.96
N TRP A 175 22.20 32.78 40.74
CA TRP A 175 22.59 32.51 42.13
C TRP A 175 23.20 31.10 42.26
N VAL A 176 24.26 30.99 43.05
CA VAL A 176 25.06 29.77 43.24
C VAL A 176 25.40 29.59 44.71
N ASP A 177 24.65 28.75 45.41
CA ASP A 177 24.91 28.41 46.81
C ASP A 177 25.84 27.19 46.90
N ARG A 178 26.77 27.20 47.85
CA ARG A 178 27.72 26.10 48.12
C ARG A 178 27.82 25.81 49.61
N TYR A 179 27.73 24.53 49.97
CA TYR A 179 27.94 24.01 51.34
C TYR A 179 28.96 22.88 51.27
N ARG A 180 29.86 22.71 52.26
CA ARG A 180 30.95 21.71 52.26
C ARG A 180 31.04 20.91 53.58
N PHE A 181 31.35 19.62 53.46
CA PHE A 181 31.67 18.67 54.55
C PHE A 181 32.83 17.73 54.14
N GLU A 182 33.38 16.90 55.04
CA GLU A 182 34.57 16.04 54.77
C GLU A 182 34.37 14.55 55.15
N PRO A 183 34.92 13.57 54.37
CA PRO A 183 34.79 12.13 54.63
C PRO A 183 36.11 11.40 55.09
N PRO A 184 36.02 10.25 55.79
CA PRO A 184 37.17 9.45 56.28
C PRO A 184 37.73 8.38 55.29
N PRO A 185 38.89 7.72 55.58
CA PRO A 185 39.70 6.99 54.58
C PRO A 185 39.51 5.44 54.44
N THR A 186 40.39 4.80 53.64
CA THR A 186 40.23 3.59 52.78
C THR A 186 40.85 2.25 53.26
N ALA A 187 40.45 1.10 52.67
CA ALA A 187 41.29 -0.14 52.58
C ALA A 187 40.97 -1.12 51.40
N ARG A 188 42.04 -1.82 50.94
CA ARG A 188 42.31 -3.01 50.06
C ARG A 188 41.24 -4.16 49.92
N ASN A 189 41.28 -5.17 49.01
CA ASN A 189 42.13 -5.70 47.88
C ASN A 189 41.28 -6.71 47.00
N ASP A 190 41.67 -7.65 46.09
CA ASP A 190 42.92 -8.29 45.54
C ASP A 190 42.72 -8.95 44.11
N SER A 191 43.55 -9.91 43.64
CA SER A 191 43.47 -10.68 42.33
C SER A 191 44.02 -12.16 42.45
N PRO A 192 44.31 -13.05 41.42
CA PRO A 192 44.53 -12.94 39.94
C PRO A 192 44.03 -14.15 39.02
N ASP A 193 44.67 -14.37 37.84
CA ASP A 193 44.82 -15.58 36.94
C ASP A 193 43.65 -16.16 36.08
N HIS A 194 43.81 -16.74 34.85
CA HIS A 194 44.94 -17.11 33.93
C HIS A 194 44.66 -16.51 32.49
N VAL A 195 45.58 -16.14 31.57
CA VAL A 195 46.80 -16.68 30.87
C VAL A 195 46.56 -17.36 29.49
N ALA A 196 47.34 -16.91 28.49
CA ALA A 196 47.42 -17.20 27.04
C ALA A 196 47.81 -18.67 26.63
N GLY A 197 47.92 -19.11 25.35
CA GLY A 197 47.79 -18.50 24.00
C GLY A 197 49.02 -18.82 23.10
N ASP A 198 48.87 -18.93 21.75
CA ASP A 198 50.01 -19.23 20.84
C ASP A 198 49.79 -18.80 19.34
N TYR A 199 50.85 -18.80 18.51
CA TYR A 199 50.90 -18.31 17.10
C TYR A 199 51.65 -19.28 16.15
N GLY A 200 51.34 -19.26 14.83
CA GLY A 200 52.14 -19.98 13.82
C GLY A 200 51.78 -19.71 12.34
N GLU A 201 52.78 -19.28 11.57
CA GLU A 201 52.83 -19.11 10.10
C GLU A 201 54.21 -19.60 9.60
N PRO A 202 54.51 -19.65 8.28
CA PRO A 202 53.73 -20.17 7.14
C PRO A 202 54.58 -21.12 6.24
N ASP A 203 54.00 -21.75 5.20
CA ASP A 203 54.55 -21.73 3.82
C ASP A 203 53.73 -22.55 2.78
N GLY A 204 53.99 -22.34 1.48
CA GLY A 204 54.36 -23.53 0.67
C GLY A 204 53.53 -24.11 -0.49
N ARG A 205 52.66 -23.36 -1.21
CA ARG A 205 52.16 -23.66 -2.59
C ARG A 205 51.31 -24.94 -2.84
N GLY A 206 50.12 -24.77 -3.43
CA GLY A 206 49.32 -25.85 -4.03
C GLY A 206 48.39 -25.34 -5.15
N SER A 207 48.05 -26.20 -6.12
CA SER A 207 47.14 -25.89 -7.25
C SER A 207 45.69 -25.65 -6.80
N PRO A 208 44.85 -24.95 -7.60
CA PRO A 208 43.52 -24.54 -7.16
C PRO A 208 42.59 -25.73 -6.88
N MET A 209 42.23 -25.92 -5.62
CA MET A 209 41.08 -26.74 -5.27
C MET A 209 39.79 -26.03 -5.71
N ARG A 210 38.81 -26.80 -6.19
CA ARG A 210 37.44 -26.32 -6.31
C ARG A 210 36.94 -25.91 -4.92
N PRO A 211 36.19 -24.81 -4.77
CA PRO A 211 35.50 -24.54 -3.50
C PRO A 211 34.56 -25.71 -3.18
N GLU A 212 34.76 -26.35 -2.04
CA GLU A 212 33.80 -27.30 -1.49
C GLU A 212 32.53 -26.54 -1.06
N GLU A 213 31.38 -27.21 -1.04
CA GLU A 213 30.06 -26.57 -0.87
C GLU A 213 29.76 -26.21 0.61
N SER A 214 30.73 -25.67 1.34
CA SER A 214 30.55 -25.21 2.71
C SER A 214 29.72 -23.93 2.76
N SER A 215 28.52 -24.05 3.31
CA SER A 215 27.58 -23.00 3.72
C SER A 215 28.17 -21.60 3.94
N ARG A 216 27.89 -20.68 3.02
CA ARG A 216 27.54 -19.31 3.43
C ARG A 216 26.12 -19.36 3.98
N GLU A 217 25.96 -19.13 5.28
CA GLU A 217 24.63 -18.89 5.84
C GLU A 217 24.04 -17.62 5.21
N PHE A 218 22.75 -17.65 4.88
CA PHE A 218 22.02 -16.45 4.46
C PHE A 218 21.83 -15.51 5.66
N ALA A 219 21.66 -14.21 5.38
CA ALA A 219 21.57 -13.18 6.40
C ALA A 219 20.23 -13.23 7.18
N VAL A 220 20.14 -14.19 8.11
CA VAL A 220 19.08 -14.25 9.12
C VAL A 220 19.38 -13.19 10.18
N VAL A 221 18.48 -12.21 10.33
CA VAL A 221 18.66 -11.14 11.30
C VAL A 221 18.07 -11.56 12.65
N PRO A 222 18.82 -11.44 13.78
CA PRO A 222 18.29 -11.70 15.11
C PRO A 222 17.08 -10.81 15.41
N LEU A 223 16.03 -11.37 15.99
CA LEU A 223 14.73 -10.70 16.04
C LEU A 223 14.76 -9.30 16.68
N ARG A 224 15.48 -9.15 17.79
CA ARG A 224 15.75 -7.87 18.47
C ARG A 224 16.27 -6.77 17.55
N GLN A 225 17.08 -7.13 16.55
CA GLN A 225 17.69 -6.19 15.60
C GLN A 225 16.68 -5.77 14.52
N TYR A 226 15.75 -6.64 14.13
CA TYR A 226 14.60 -6.25 13.30
C TYR A 226 13.72 -5.26 14.07
N VAL A 227 13.31 -5.60 15.30
CA VAL A 227 12.45 -4.72 16.12
C VAL A 227 13.08 -3.34 16.32
N ALA A 228 14.35 -3.29 16.72
CA ALA A 228 15.06 -2.02 16.94
C ALA A 228 15.26 -1.17 15.67
N ALA A 229 15.24 -1.78 14.47
CA ALA A 229 15.35 -1.05 13.20
C ALA A 229 13.99 -0.66 12.60
N SER A 230 12.92 -1.38 12.97
CA SER A 230 11.56 -1.19 12.44
C SER A 230 10.66 -0.32 13.31
N GLN A 231 10.99 -0.09 14.59
CA GLN A 231 10.19 0.73 15.50
C GLN A 231 10.18 2.22 15.14
N SER A 232 8.98 2.82 15.05
CA SER A 232 8.83 4.27 14.89
C SER A 232 9.23 5.07 16.14
N ILE A 233 9.73 6.30 15.93
CA ILE A 233 10.04 7.27 16.99
C ILE A 233 9.10 8.46 16.82
N ASP A 234 8.28 8.75 17.83
CA ASP A 234 7.22 9.77 17.77
C ASP A 234 6.35 9.69 16.48
N GLY A 235 6.06 8.46 16.03
CA GLY A 235 5.30 8.13 14.82
C GLY A 235 6.08 8.15 13.50
N LYS A 236 7.29 8.73 13.51
CA LYS A 236 8.19 8.92 12.37
C LYS A 236 9.17 7.76 12.18
N PRO A 237 9.92 7.68 11.05
CA PRO A 237 11.04 6.77 10.92
C PRO A 237 12.06 6.96 12.04
N PRO A 238 12.66 5.88 12.59
CA PRO A 238 13.71 5.99 13.60
C PRO A 238 14.99 6.70 13.11
N PHE A 239 15.11 6.95 11.81
CA PHE A 239 16.33 7.47 11.16
C PHE A 239 16.07 8.59 10.13
N ASP A 240 14.96 9.33 10.22
CA ASP A 240 14.78 10.55 9.39
C ASP A 240 15.86 11.58 9.75
N ARG A 241 16.89 11.67 8.89
CA ARG A 241 17.97 12.65 8.93
C ARG A 241 18.04 13.43 7.63
N GLY A 242 16.91 13.94 7.14
CA GLY A 242 16.95 14.86 6.00
C GLY A 242 15.63 15.46 5.52
N GLY A 243 14.47 14.98 5.98
CA GLY A 243 13.18 15.38 5.39
C GLY A 243 12.98 14.83 3.97
N ARG A 244 13.62 13.69 3.64
CA ARG A 244 13.29 12.86 2.48
C ARG A 244 11.91 12.21 2.70
N VAL A 245 11.09 12.13 1.67
CA VAL A 245 9.76 11.50 1.68
C VAL A 245 9.87 9.99 1.79
N CYS A 246 10.85 9.40 1.10
CA CYS A 246 11.09 7.97 1.10
C CYS A 246 12.36 7.60 1.87
N SER A 247 12.32 6.43 2.49
CA SER A 247 13.45 5.80 3.16
C SER A 247 13.92 4.57 2.39
N ARG A 248 15.17 4.16 2.64
CA ARG A 248 15.78 2.96 2.03
C ARG A 248 15.54 1.74 2.90
N PHE A 249 14.98 0.70 2.30
CA PHE A 249 14.77 -0.58 2.94
C PHE A 249 15.39 -1.72 2.12
N VAL A 250 15.74 -2.80 2.81
CA VAL A 250 16.35 -4.00 2.22
C VAL A 250 15.63 -5.25 2.72
N SER A 251 15.57 -6.30 1.91
CA SER A 251 14.95 -7.57 2.31
C SER A 251 15.93 -8.42 3.14
N LYS A 252 15.53 -8.82 4.34
CA LYS A 252 16.25 -9.75 5.24
C LYS A 252 15.35 -10.92 5.65
N MET A 253 15.94 -12.02 6.11
CA MET A 253 15.18 -13.17 6.62
C MET A 253 15.07 -13.14 8.15
N LEU A 254 13.91 -13.49 8.68
CA LEU A 254 13.69 -13.79 10.10
C LEU A 254 13.32 -15.25 10.27
N GLU A 255 13.99 -15.97 11.16
CA GLU A 255 13.56 -17.31 11.60
C GLU A 255 12.30 -17.20 12.46
N THR A 256 11.36 -18.12 12.27
CA THR A 256 10.07 -18.14 12.99
C THR A 256 9.59 -19.58 13.19
N SER A 257 8.96 -19.88 14.33
CA SER A 257 8.19 -21.11 14.46
C SER A 257 6.96 -21.11 13.55
N LEU A 258 6.35 -22.29 13.39
CA LEU A 258 5.07 -22.42 12.72
C LEU A 258 3.94 -21.82 13.59
N PRO A 259 3.11 -20.91 13.04
CA PRO A 259 1.87 -20.49 13.71
C PRO A 259 0.85 -21.65 13.82
N PRO A 260 -0.07 -21.65 14.79
CA PRO A 260 -1.04 -22.71 14.97
C PRO A 260 -1.88 -23.00 13.73
N ILE A 261 -2.20 -24.28 13.57
CA ILE A 261 -3.13 -24.77 12.56
C ILE A 261 -4.55 -24.54 13.06
N GLU A 262 -5.37 -23.88 12.25
CA GLU A 262 -6.78 -23.64 12.55
C GLU A 262 -7.55 -24.98 12.61
N GLU A 263 -8.32 -25.22 13.67
CA GLU A 263 -9.00 -26.52 13.90
C GLU A 263 -9.97 -26.87 12.75
N SER A 264 -10.71 -25.86 12.29
CA SER A 264 -11.56 -25.85 11.08
C SER A 264 -10.82 -26.32 9.81
N LEU A 265 -9.55 -25.93 9.66
CA LEU A 265 -8.74 -26.15 8.46
C LEU A 265 -7.87 -27.38 8.54
N ARG A 266 -7.89 -28.16 9.64
CA ARG A 266 -7.12 -29.42 9.73
C ARG A 266 -7.34 -30.34 8.53
N LYS A 267 -8.55 -30.32 7.95
CA LYS A 267 -8.88 -30.90 6.65
C LYS A 267 -8.94 -29.81 5.57
N LEU A 268 -8.47 -30.14 4.37
CA LEU A 268 -8.58 -29.26 3.21
C LEU A 268 -10.05 -29.17 2.73
N GLY A 269 -10.50 -27.99 2.32
CA GLY A 269 -11.92 -27.66 2.10
C GLY A 269 -12.58 -28.28 0.87
N GLY A 270 -11.80 -28.71 -0.12
CA GLY A 270 -12.30 -29.36 -1.32
C GLY A 270 -11.20 -29.92 -2.21
N PRO A 271 -11.51 -30.26 -3.48
CA PRO A 271 -10.53 -30.78 -4.41
C PRO A 271 -9.43 -29.77 -4.79
N ALA A 272 -8.28 -30.28 -5.20
CA ALA A 272 -7.11 -29.51 -5.59
C ALA A 272 -6.73 -29.68 -7.06
N MET A 273 -6.19 -28.62 -7.67
CA MET A 273 -5.54 -28.64 -8.98
C MET A 273 -4.07 -28.24 -8.80
N ILE A 274 -3.15 -29.07 -9.27
CA ILE A 274 -1.71 -28.92 -9.07
C ILE A 274 -1.06 -28.72 -10.45
N VAL A 275 -0.47 -27.55 -10.70
CA VAL A 275 0.18 -27.20 -11.97
C VAL A 275 1.67 -27.49 -11.88
N GLY A 276 2.14 -28.43 -12.72
CA GLY A 276 3.47 -29.01 -12.67
C GLY A 276 3.43 -30.47 -12.21
N SER A 277 4.03 -31.37 -12.99
CA SER A 277 4.04 -32.82 -12.77
C SER A 277 5.37 -33.36 -12.23
N ASN A 278 6.22 -32.46 -11.74
CA ASN A 278 7.49 -32.76 -11.09
C ASN A 278 7.30 -33.45 -9.71
N PRO A 279 8.39 -33.91 -9.05
CA PRO A 279 8.30 -34.65 -7.79
C PRO A 279 7.53 -33.94 -6.67
N VAL A 280 7.60 -32.60 -6.57
CA VAL A 280 6.85 -31.81 -5.57
C VAL A 280 5.35 -31.92 -5.84
N GLY A 281 4.93 -31.76 -7.10
CA GLY A 281 3.53 -31.92 -7.50
C GLY A 281 2.97 -33.33 -7.26
N LEU A 282 3.80 -34.36 -7.48
CA LEU A 282 3.45 -35.76 -7.23
C LEU A 282 3.36 -36.08 -5.72
N ALA A 283 4.28 -35.56 -4.90
CA ALA A 283 4.23 -35.68 -3.45
C ALA A 283 3.01 -34.95 -2.86
N LEU A 284 2.74 -33.74 -3.35
CA LEU A 284 1.59 -32.93 -2.97
C LEU A 284 0.26 -33.62 -3.30
N ARG A 285 0.15 -34.26 -4.48
CA ARG A 285 -1.03 -35.05 -4.85
C ARG A 285 -1.32 -36.14 -3.81
N LYS A 286 -0.32 -36.96 -3.48
CA LYS A 286 -0.43 -38.03 -2.45
C LYS A 286 -0.87 -37.47 -1.09
N GLN A 287 -0.34 -36.31 -0.69
CA GLN A 287 -0.67 -35.72 0.62
C GLN A 287 -2.10 -35.17 0.65
N VAL A 288 -2.57 -34.50 -0.42
CA VAL A 288 -3.98 -34.07 -0.53
C VAL A 288 -4.93 -35.27 -0.58
N GLU A 289 -4.57 -36.32 -1.33
CA GLU A 289 -5.29 -37.60 -1.37
C GLU A 289 -5.38 -38.24 0.04
N SER A 290 -4.31 -38.17 0.84
CA SER A 290 -4.30 -38.66 2.23
C SER A 290 -5.17 -37.86 3.21
N LEU A 291 -5.47 -36.58 2.89
CA LEU A 291 -6.43 -35.75 3.64
C LEU A 291 -7.89 -36.03 3.24
N GLY A 292 -8.12 -37.00 2.34
CA GLY A 292 -9.45 -37.37 1.84
C GLY A 292 -9.99 -36.46 0.74
N GLN A 293 -9.16 -35.59 0.16
CA GLN A 293 -9.55 -34.71 -0.94
C GLN A 293 -8.97 -35.18 -2.28
N ARG A 294 -9.71 -34.97 -3.36
CA ARG A 294 -9.25 -35.31 -4.71
C ARG A 294 -8.23 -34.29 -5.20
N ALA A 295 -7.07 -34.73 -5.68
CA ALA A 295 -6.09 -33.86 -6.32
C ALA A 295 -5.86 -34.25 -7.79
N VAL A 296 -5.82 -33.26 -8.68
CA VAL A 296 -5.56 -33.45 -10.11
C VAL A 296 -4.30 -32.70 -10.50
N VAL A 297 -3.32 -33.43 -11.05
CA VAL A 297 -2.07 -32.85 -11.56
C VAL A 297 -2.24 -32.49 -13.03
N VAL A 298 -1.91 -31.24 -13.37
CA VAL A 298 -1.91 -30.68 -14.72
C VAL A 298 -0.44 -30.59 -15.16
N PRO A 299 0.01 -31.42 -16.11
CA PRO A 299 1.35 -31.29 -16.70
C PRO A 299 1.40 -30.06 -17.61
N LEU A 300 2.55 -29.36 -17.64
CA LEU A 300 2.77 -28.27 -18.58
C LEU A 300 3.04 -28.81 -20.00
N SER A 301 2.21 -28.40 -20.94
CA SER A 301 2.31 -28.72 -22.36
C SER A 301 2.66 -27.46 -23.15
N ASP A 302 3.44 -27.60 -24.21
CA ASP A 302 3.81 -26.50 -25.12
C ASP A 302 2.60 -26.01 -25.94
N ASP A 303 1.59 -26.87 -26.08
CA ASP A 303 0.25 -26.52 -26.54
C ASP A 303 -0.53 -25.88 -25.38
N PHE A 304 -0.62 -24.55 -25.43
CA PHE A 304 -1.23 -23.66 -24.45
C PHE A 304 -2.75 -23.87 -24.35
N ASP A 305 -3.44 -23.87 -25.49
CA ASP A 305 -4.90 -23.98 -25.57
C ASP A 305 -5.39 -25.34 -25.07
N LYS A 306 -4.71 -26.43 -25.46
CA LYS A 306 -4.97 -27.79 -24.93
C LYS A 306 -4.83 -27.86 -23.41
N THR A 307 -3.88 -27.12 -22.84
CA THR A 307 -3.72 -27.05 -21.38
C THR A 307 -4.87 -26.27 -20.74
N LEU A 308 -5.26 -25.13 -21.29
CA LEU A 308 -6.42 -24.36 -20.80
C LEU A 308 -7.77 -25.09 -21.01
N ALA A 309 -7.88 -25.95 -22.02
CA ALA A 309 -9.03 -26.83 -22.25
C ALA A 309 -9.04 -28.07 -21.34
N ALA A 310 -7.88 -28.51 -20.84
CA ALA A 310 -7.80 -29.50 -19.77
C ALA A 310 -8.29 -28.89 -18.43
N VAL A 311 -7.91 -27.65 -18.13
CA VAL A 311 -8.36 -26.93 -16.92
C VAL A 311 -9.88 -26.74 -16.89
N GLU A 312 -10.54 -26.48 -18.03
CA GLU A 312 -12.01 -26.48 -18.14
C GLU A 312 -12.62 -27.83 -17.73
N LYS A 313 -12.16 -28.92 -18.33
CA LYS A 313 -12.71 -30.26 -18.06
C LYS A 313 -12.48 -30.71 -16.61
N ILE A 314 -11.36 -30.28 -16.01
CA ILE A 314 -11.04 -30.50 -14.59
C ILE A 314 -11.97 -29.68 -13.69
N TRP A 315 -12.30 -28.44 -14.08
CA TRP A 315 -13.27 -27.62 -13.37
C TRP A 315 -14.69 -28.19 -13.46
N GLU A 316 -15.16 -28.55 -14.65
CA GLU A 316 -16.48 -29.13 -14.88
C GLU A 316 -16.69 -30.43 -14.08
N ALA A 317 -15.68 -31.31 -14.08
CA ALA A 317 -15.77 -32.60 -13.42
C ALA A 317 -15.57 -32.54 -11.89
N TYR A 318 -14.73 -31.63 -11.37
CA TYR A 318 -14.25 -31.68 -9.97
C TYR A 318 -14.29 -30.37 -9.19
N ARG A 319 -14.49 -29.20 -9.83
CA ARG A 319 -14.53 -27.86 -9.21
C ARG A 319 -13.44 -27.63 -8.13
N PRO A 320 -12.15 -27.74 -8.47
CA PRO A 320 -11.06 -27.63 -7.49
C PRO A 320 -11.02 -26.25 -6.84
N LEU A 321 -11.17 -26.22 -5.51
CA LEU A 321 -11.11 -25.00 -4.69
C LEU A 321 -9.68 -24.54 -4.41
N HIS A 322 -8.69 -25.43 -4.57
CA HIS A 322 -7.32 -25.14 -4.20
C HIS A 322 -6.39 -25.26 -5.42
N LEU A 323 -5.79 -24.15 -5.84
CA LEU A 323 -4.79 -24.10 -6.89
C LEU A 323 -3.39 -24.16 -6.28
N PHE A 324 -2.58 -25.09 -6.75
CA PHE A 324 -1.18 -25.23 -6.38
C PHE A 324 -0.29 -25.02 -7.60
N LEU A 325 0.73 -24.18 -7.50
CA LEU A 325 1.69 -23.89 -8.56
C LEU A 325 3.08 -24.38 -8.15
N VAL A 326 3.64 -25.38 -8.83
CA VAL A 326 4.94 -25.99 -8.49
C VAL A 326 5.93 -26.01 -9.65
N THR A 327 5.65 -25.30 -10.74
CA THR A 327 6.45 -25.28 -11.98
C THR A 327 7.92 -24.86 -11.81
N PRO A 328 8.32 -24.01 -10.84
CA PRO A 328 9.75 -23.72 -10.62
C PRO A 328 10.59 -24.95 -10.22
N PHE A 329 9.95 -26.06 -9.82
CA PHE A 329 10.57 -27.35 -9.51
C PHE A 329 10.56 -28.35 -10.68
N ASP A 330 10.18 -27.94 -11.89
CA ASP A 330 10.42 -28.75 -13.09
C ASP A 330 11.92 -28.89 -13.37
N ASP A 331 12.31 -29.97 -14.07
CA ASP A 331 13.71 -30.23 -14.39
C ASP A 331 14.30 -29.17 -15.35
N ASP A 332 13.50 -28.69 -16.32
CA ASP A 332 13.91 -27.62 -17.25
C ASP A 332 13.67 -26.19 -16.72
N ALA A 333 13.12 -26.04 -15.52
CA ALA A 333 12.98 -24.75 -14.85
C ALA A 333 14.32 -24.32 -14.21
N THR A 334 15.22 -23.75 -15.02
CA THR A 334 16.57 -23.35 -14.62
C THR A 334 16.75 -21.83 -14.64
N ALA A 335 17.86 -21.34 -14.07
CA ALA A 335 18.29 -19.96 -14.19
C ALA A 335 19.38 -19.85 -15.29
N THR A 336 18.98 -19.44 -16.49
CA THR A 336 19.79 -19.40 -17.72
C THR A 336 19.46 -18.16 -18.55
N LEU A 337 20.39 -17.76 -19.44
CA LEU A 337 20.19 -16.75 -20.48
C LEU A 337 20.14 -17.34 -21.89
N ASP A 338 20.19 -18.67 -22.06
CA ASP A 338 20.07 -19.28 -23.39
C ASP A 338 18.74 -18.86 -24.04
N PRO A 339 18.73 -18.27 -25.26
CA PRO A 339 17.51 -17.75 -25.86
C PRO A 339 16.42 -18.79 -26.11
N SER A 340 16.77 -20.07 -26.30
CA SER A 340 15.80 -21.15 -26.58
C SER A 340 15.17 -21.69 -25.31
N ASP A 341 15.95 -21.87 -24.24
CA ASP A 341 15.45 -22.21 -22.90
C ASP A 341 14.64 -21.05 -22.31
N TRP A 342 15.12 -19.81 -22.47
CA TRP A 342 14.46 -18.61 -22.00
C TRP A 342 13.05 -18.50 -22.59
N GLN A 343 12.91 -18.49 -23.92
CA GLN A 343 11.60 -18.36 -24.57
C GLN A 343 10.69 -19.56 -24.23
N ARG A 344 11.23 -20.76 -24.08
CA ARG A 344 10.46 -21.94 -23.66
C ARG A 344 9.91 -21.80 -22.24
N ARG A 345 10.72 -21.46 -21.23
CA ARG A 345 10.22 -21.29 -19.84
C ARG A 345 9.39 -20.01 -19.67
N ARG A 346 9.71 -18.93 -20.39
CA ARG A 346 8.89 -17.71 -20.50
C ARG A 346 7.46 -18.00 -20.96
N HIS A 347 7.27 -18.97 -21.85
CA HIS A 347 5.94 -19.45 -22.23
C HIS A 347 5.37 -20.46 -21.20
N ARG A 348 6.06 -21.58 -20.97
CA ARG A 348 5.58 -22.73 -20.18
C ARG A 348 5.46 -22.46 -18.69
N GLY A 349 6.43 -21.80 -18.08
CA GLY A 349 6.57 -21.60 -16.63
C GLY A 349 6.08 -20.23 -16.12
N VAL A 350 5.81 -19.27 -17.02
CA VAL A 350 5.30 -17.94 -16.65
C VAL A 350 3.91 -17.67 -17.23
N MET A 351 3.78 -17.58 -18.56
CA MET A 351 2.50 -17.25 -19.20
C MET A 351 1.41 -18.29 -18.94
N LEU A 352 1.74 -19.57 -19.00
CA LEU A 352 0.76 -20.65 -18.84
C LEU A 352 0.24 -20.77 -17.39
N PRO A 353 1.08 -20.77 -16.33
CA PRO A 353 0.61 -20.66 -14.95
C PRO A 353 -0.23 -19.41 -14.66
N TYR A 354 0.11 -18.26 -15.26
CA TYR A 354 -0.71 -17.04 -15.16
C TYR A 354 -2.12 -17.25 -15.76
N ALA A 355 -2.19 -17.77 -16.99
CA ALA A 355 -3.47 -18.01 -17.67
C ALA A 355 -4.30 -19.11 -16.97
N ILE A 356 -3.67 -20.16 -16.44
CA ILE A 356 -4.35 -21.19 -15.63
C ILE A 356 -4.92 -20.57 -14.36
N ALA A 357 -4.14 -19.76 -13.63
CA ALA A 357 -4.59 -19.08 -12.42
C ALA A 357 -5.74 -18.09 -12.70
N GLN A 358 -5.67 -17.35 -13.80
CA GLN A 358 -6.71 -16.43 -14.25
C GLN A 358 -8.01 -17.18 -14.59
N LYS A 359 -7.93 -18.25 -15.37
CA LYS A 359 -9.08 -19.05 -15.81
C LYS A 359 -9.76 -19.75 -14.63
N TRP A 360 -8.96 -20.38 -13.76
CA TRP A 360 -9.42 -20.97 -12.50
C TRP A 360 -10.09 -19.94 -11.57
N PHE A 361 -9.48 -18.78 -11.36
CA PHE A 361 -10.03 -17.75 -10.49
C PHE A 361 -11.32 -17.14 -11.05
N GLY A 362 -11.42 -17.03 -12.39
CA GLY A 362 -12.66 -16.70 -13.09
C GLY A 362 -13.78 -17.69 -12.77
N PHE A 363 -13.52 -19.00 -12.82
CA PHE A 363 -14.50 -20.02 -12.47
C PHE A 363 -14.92 -19.98 -10.98
N VAL A 364 -13.96 -19.89 -10.07
CA VAL A 364 -14.21 -19.76 -8.62
C VAL A 364 -15.06 -18.52 -8.31
N SER A 365 -14.75 -17.40 -8.97
CA SER A 365 -15.53 -16.15 -8.86
C SER A 365 -16.95 -16.31 -9.39
N SER A 366 -17.14 -16.89 -10.57
CA SER A 366 -18.45 -17.14 -11.17
C SER A 366 -19.31 -18.10 -10.32
N ALA A 367 -18.69 -19.09 -9.70
CA ALA A 367 -19.34 -20.02 -8.78
C ALA A 367 -19.61 -19.44 -7.37
N LYS A 368 -19.08 -18.25 -7.05
CA LYS A 368 -19.14 -17.60 -5.72
C LYS A 368 -18.46 -18.41 -4.61
N LEU A 369 -17.32 -19.05 -4.93
CA LEU A 369 -16.57 -19.92 -4.02
C LEU A 369 -15.25 -19.30 -3.53
N VAL A 370 -15.05 -18.00 -3.74
CA VAL A 370 -13.78 -17.29 -3.48
C VAL A 370 -13.34 -17.39 -2.01
N GLU A 371 -14.27 -17.21 -1.07
CA GLU A 371 -14.02 -17.33 0.38
C GLU A 371 -13.59 -18.74 0.84
N GLN A 372 -13.79 -19.76 0.00
CA GLN A 372 -13.43 -21.16 0.27
C GLN A 372 -12.18 -21.60 -0.51
N ALA A 373 -11.65 -20.71 -1.37
CA ALA A 373 -10.60 -21.03 -2.31
C ALA A 373 -9.22 -20.55 -1.85
N SER A 374 -8.17 -21.15 -2.44
CA SER A 374 -6.78 -20.76 -2.13
C SER A 374 -5.83 -20.93 -3.31
N VAL A 375 -4.77 -20.12 -3.33
CA VAL A 375 -3.62 -20.28 -4.24
C VAL A 375 -2.35 -20.46 -3.43
N VAL A 376 -1.62 -21.55 -3.67
CA VAL A 376 -0.32 -21.82 -3.02
C VAL A 376 0.76 -22.10 -4.05
N ALA A 377 1.84 -21.32 -4.03
CA ALA A 377 3.01 -21.54 -4.86
C ALA A 377 4.14 -22.24 -4.09
N ALA A 378 4.96 -23.00 -4.80
CA ALA A 378 6.31 -23.36 -4.39
C ALA A 378 7.32 -22.69 -5.34
N THR A 379 8.35 -22.06 -4.79
CA THR A 379 9.40 -21.36 -5.53
C THR A 379 10.79 -21.92 -5.21
N ALA A 380 11.73 -21.78 -6.15
CA ALA A 380 13.05 -22.37 -6.09
C ALA A 380 14.16 -21.30 -6.09
N MET A 381 14.09 -20.37 -5.13
CA MET A 381 15.05 -19.28 -4.96
C MET A 381 16.10 -19.52 -3.86
N GLY A 382 16.13 -20.73 -3.29
CA GLY A 382 17.18 -21.17 -2.36
C GLY A 382 16.70 -21.42 -0.93
N GLY A 383 15.45 -21.09 -0.60
CA GLY A 383 14.93 -21.13 0.78
C GLY A 383 15.18 -19.83 1.55
N ASP A 384 15.45 -18.74 0.84
CA ASP A 384 15.70 -17.40 1.37
C ASP A 384 15.23 -16.28 0.41
N TYR A 385 14.38 -16.59 -0.58
CA TYR A 385 13.94 -15.67 -1.63
C TYR A 385 15.08 -15.11 -2.52
N GLY A 386 16.24 -15.76 -2.54
CA GLY A 386 17.41 -15.39 -3.34
C GLY A 386 18.41 -14.49 -2.62
N LEU A 387 18.24 -14.18 -1.34
CA LEU A 387 19.08 -13.19 -0.64
C LEU A 387 20.56 -13.63 -0.52
N SER A 388 20.85 -14.94 -0.42
CA SER A 388 22.22 -15.48 -0.55
C SER A 388 22.72 -15.66 -1.98
N GLY A 389 21.86 -15.50 -3.00
CA GLY A 389 22.21 -15.68 -4.41
C GLY A 389 21.87 -17.04 -5.01
N ARG A 390 21.06 -17.86 -4.33
CA ARG A 390 20.81 -19.28 -4.68
C ARG A 390 19.57 -19.51 -5.56
N ILE A 391 19.39 -18.67 -6.57
CA ILE A 391 18.24 -18.72 -7.48
C ILE A 391 18.42 -19.85 -8.50
N ALA A 392 17.73 -20.97 -8.28
CA ALA A 392 17.76 -22.13 -9.17
C ALA A 392 16.77 -22.04 -10.34
N SER A 393 15.76 -21.17 -10.24
CA SER A 393 14.71 -20.99 -11.25
C SER A 393 14.17 -19.56 -11.24
N LEU A 394 14.33 -18.82 -12.35
CA LEU A 394 14.02 -17.38 -12.42
C LEU A 394 12.51 -17.08 -12.44
N GLU A 395 11.71 -17.98 -13.04
CA GLU A 395 10.24 -17.90 -13.02
C GLU A 395 9.65 -17.92 -11.60
N SER A 396 10.42 -18.34 -10.59
CA SER A 396 10.05 -18.24 -9.17
C SER A 396 9.59 -16.83 -8.79
N GLY A 397 10.29 -15.78 -9.23
CA GLY A 397 9.91 -14.39 -8.97
C GLY A 397 8.59 -14.02 -9.65
N ALA A 398 8.33 -14.54 -10.84
CA ALA A 398 7.05 -14.33 -11.53
C ALA A 398 5.89 -14.99 -10.78
N VAL A 399 6.05 -16.24 -10.35
CA VAL A 399 5.04 -16.97 -9.58
C VAL A 399 4.80 -16.29 -8.22
N ALA A 400 5.86 -15.80 -7.55
CA ALA A 400 5.73 -15.04 -6.30
C ALA A 400 4.96 -13.72 -6.50
N GLY A 401 5.34 -12.90 -7.49
CA GLY A 401 4.66 -11.64 -7.81
C GLY A 401 3.18 -11.82 -8.20
N LEU A 402 2.84 -12.90 -8.92
CA LEU A 402 1.46 -13.27 -9.23
C LEU A 402 0.64 -13.54 -7.96
N VAL A 403 1.13 -14.41 -7.07
CA VAL A 403 0.39 -14.79 -5.85
C VAL A 403 0.25 -13.60 -4.89
N LYS A 404 1.26 -12.72 -4.80
CA LYS A 404 1.17 -11.45 -4.05
C LYS A 404 0.13 -10.49 -4.62
N GLY A 405 0.13 -10.27 -5.94
CA GLY A 405 -0.88 -9.42 -6.60
C GLY A 405 -2.31 -9.94 -6.38
N LEU A 406 -2.51 -11.26 -6.52
CA LEU A 406 -3.77 -11.93 -6.19
C LEU A 406 -4.16 -11.76 -4.72
N SER A 407 -3.19 -11.87 -3.80
CA SER A 407 -3.43 -11.71 -2.37
C SER A 407 -4.03 -10.35 -2.02
N LEU A 408 -3.49 -9.26 -2.59
CA LEU A 408 -4.01 -7.92 -2.32
C LEU A 408 -5.31 -7.61 -3.08
N GLU A 409 -5.44 -8.04 -4.34
CA GLU A 409 -6.65 -7.77 -5.13
C GLU A 409 -7.88 -8.50 -4.58
N VAL A 410 -7.71 -9.71 -4.04
CA VAL A 410 -8.82 -10.55 -3.57
C VAL A 410 -9.02 -10.45 -2.05
N GLY A 411 -7.94 -10.50 -1.26
CA GLY A 411 -8.00 -10.56 0.20
C GLY A 411 -8.79 -9.42 0.83
N PHE A 412 -8.58 -8.18 0.35
CA PHE A 412 -9.33 -7.00 0.78
C PHE A 412 -10.84 -7.10 0.50
N THR A 413 -11.26 -7.85 -0.52
CA THR A 413 -12.67 -8.02 -0.89
C THR A 413 -13.37 -9.19 -0.19
N THR A 414 -12.63 -10.02 0.54
CA THR A 414 -13.12 -11.24 1.20
C THR A 414 -12.81 -11.31 2.71
N ASP A 415 -12.43 -10.19 3.33
CA ASP A 415 -11.88 -10.13 4.69
C ASP A 415 -10.82 -11.22 4.96
N TRP A 416 -9.90 -11.36 3.99
CA TRP A 416 -8.80 -12.34 3.99
C TRP A 416 -9.19 -13.82 4.05
N ALA A 417 -10.47 -14.17 3.81
CA ALA A 417 -10.91 -15.57 3.71
C ALA A 417 -10.24 -16.33 2.55
N PHE A 418 -10.04 -15.69 1.40
CA PHE A 418 -9.27 -16.25 0.29
C PHE A 418 -7.78 -16.37 0.64
N ARG A 419 -7.26 -17.60 0.74
CA ARG A 419 -5.90 -17.84 1.27
C ARG A 419 -4.83 -17.94 0.19
N THR A 420 -3.73 -17.23 0.41
CA THR A 420 -2.56 -17.14 -0.47
C THR A 420 -1.29 -17.51 0.30
N LYS A 421 -0.43 -18.34 -0.29
CA LYS A 421 0.89 -18.70 0.27
C LYS A 421 1.92 -18.92 -0.84
N ILE A 422 3.18 -18.63 -0.55
CA ILE A 422 4.35 -18.87 -1.38
C ILE A 422 5.37 -19.56 -0.46
N ILE A 423 5.86 -20.73 -0.88
CA ILE A 423 6.85 -21.52 -0.16
C ILE A 423 8.14 -21.52 -0.96
N ASP A 424 9.12 -20.73 -0.54
CA ASP A 424 10.45 -20.80 -1.14
C ASP A 424 11.29 -21.92 -0.51
N ALA A 425 11.94 -22.75 -1.33
CA ALA A 425 12.82 -23.81 -0.87
C ALA A 425 13.96 -24.05 -1.88
N PRO A 426 15.13 -24.56 -1.48
CA PRO A 426 16.14 -25.00 -2.43
C PRO A 426 15.67 -26.28 -3.14
N LYS A 427 16.08 -26.51 -4.40
CA LYS A 427 15.78 -27.77 -5.13
C LYS A 427 16.36 -29.04 -4.47
N SER A 428 17.21 -28.89 -3.45
CA SER A 428 17.73 -29.97 -2.62
C SER A 428 16.84 -30.35 -1.42
N GLU A 429 15.84 -29.54 -1.06
CA GLU A 429 14.91 -29.87 0.02
C GLU A 429 13.98 -31.02 -0.45
N PRO A 430 13.71 -32.08 0.35
CA PRO A 430 12.95 -33.23 -0.13
C PRO A 430 11.54 -32.86 -0.61
N PRO A 431 11.06 -33.37 -1.77
CA PRO A 431 9.77 -32.99 -2.35
C PRO A 431 8.56 -33.17 -1.41
N GLU A 432 8.58 -34.22 -0.59
CA GLU A 432 7.58 -34.49 0.44
C GLU A 432 7.57 -33.43 1.54
N GLN A 433 8.71 -32.82 1.87
CA GLN A 433 8.82 -31.77 2.89
C GLN A 433 8.33 -30.42 2.35
N ILE A 434 8.64 -30.10 1.08
CA ILE A 434 8.10 -28.92 0.38
C ILE A 434 6.56 -29.03 0.28
N ALA A 435 6.04 -30.17 -0.20
CA ALA A 435 4.61 -30.43 -0.26
C ALA A 435 3.93 -30.34 1.13
N ALA A 436 4.59 -30.87 2.17
CA ALA A 436 4.09 -30.76 3.54
C ALA A 436 4.09 -29.32 4.05
N ALA A 437 5.09 -28.51 3.71
CA ALA A 437 5.14 -27.08 4.04
C ALA A 437 3.99 -26.31 3.35
N MET A 438 3.73 -26.54 2.06
CA MET A 438 2.61 -25.94 1.33
C MET A 438 1.25 -26.21 2.02
N LEU A 439 0.99 -27.46 2.37
CA LEU A 439 -0.25 -27.83 3.07
C LEU A 439 -0.28 -27.38 4.53
N ARG A 440 0.87 -27.17 5.17
CA ARG A 440 0.97 -26.71 6.56
C ARG A 440 0.71 -25.21 6.67
N GLU A 441 1.37 -24.40 5.85
CA GLU A 441 1.19 -22.93 5.81
C GLU A 441 -0.21 -22.51 5.33
N LEU A 442 -0.83 -23.28 4.42
CA LEU A 442 -2.22 -23.04 3.98
C LEU A 442 -3.23 -23.14 5.14
N ARG A 443 -2.97 -24.03 6.10
CA ARG A 443 -3.83 -24.27 7.28
C ARG A 443 -3.39 -23.50 8.52
N ALA A 444 -2.22 -22.87 8.49
CA ALA A 444 -1.71 -22.04 9.57
C ALA A 444 -2.46 -20.69 9.62
N ILE A 445 -2.74 -20.21 10.83
CA ILE A 445 -3.30 -18.87 11.04
C ILE A 445 -2.13 -17.88 10.93
N SER A 446 -1.97 -17.30 9.74
CA SER A 446 -0.81 -16.44 9.44
C SER A 446 -1.11 -15.51 8.27
N PHE A 447 -0.81 -14.22 8.46
CA PHE A 447 -0.93 -13.18 7.42
C PHE A 447 0.26 -13.16 6.44
N PHE A 448 1.27 -14.02 6.64
CA PHE A 448 2.38 -14.11 5.69
C PHE A 448 1.97 -14.80 4.39
N VAL A 449 2.17 -14.10 3.28
CA VAL A 449 2.09 -14.67 1.93
C VAL A 449 3.43 -15.29 1.54
N GLU A 450 4.55 -14.73 1.99
CA GLU A 450 5.91 -15.23 1.70
C GLU A 450 6.52 -15.94 2.91
N ILE A 451 6.83 -17.23 2.75
CA ILE A 451 7.46 -18.10 3.75
C ILE A 451 8.56 -18.90 3.04
N ALA A 452 9.72 -19.03 3.66
CA ALA A 452 10.80 -19.86 3.15
C ALA A 452 11.10 -21.05 4.09
N TYR A 453 11.53 -22.16 3.52
CA TYR A 453 11.92 -23.38 4.21
C TYR A 453 13.28 -23.87 3.67
N ALA A 454 14.23 -24.11 4.58
CA ALA A 454 15.54 -24.67 4.24
C ALA A 454 16.09 -25.48 5.41
N GLY A 455 16.47 -26.74 5.16
CA GLY A 455 16.97 -27.64 6.19
C GLY A 455 15.96 -27.89 7.31
N GLY A 456 14.67 -27.94 6.98
CA GLY A 456 13.57 -28.07 7.94
C GLY A 456 13.27 -26.84 8.81
N ARG A 457 14.07 -25.76 8.74
CA ARG A 457 13.82 -24.49 9.45
C ARG A 457 12.90 -23.58 8.63
N ARG A 458 12.08 -22.77 9.30
CA ARG A 458 11.07 -21.87 8.70
C ARG A 458 11.50 -20.41 8.87
N TYR A 459 11.44 -19.66 7.79
CA TYR A 459 11.82 -18.25 7.74
C TYR A 459 10.76 -17.41 7.03
N VAL A 460 10.76 -16.10 7.28
CA VAL A 460 9.89 -15.13 6.61
C VAL A 460 10.70 -13.91 6.18
N THR A 461 10.34 -13.31 5.06
CA THR A 461 11.00 -12.10 4.55
C THR A 461 10.51 -10.85 5.27
N ARG A 462 11.39 -9.86 5.42
CA ARG A 462 11.09 -8.53 5.93
C ARG A 462 11.88 -7.43 5.23
N ALA A 463 11.22 -6.32 4.99
CA ALA A 463 11.89 -5.06 4.74
C ALA A 463 12.45 -4.52 6.08
N MET A 464 13.74 -4.19 6.11
CA MET A 464 14.41 -3.50 7.21
C MET A 464 14.96 -2.17 6.72
N HIS A 465 14.85 -1.12 7.54
CA HIS A 465 15.42 0.18 7.20
C HIS A 465 16.94 0.15 7.39
N GLU A 466 17.69 0.32 6.30
CA GLU A 466 19.15 0.37 6.33
C GLU A 466 19.62 1.48 5.37
N PRO A 467 20.13 2.62 5.88
CA PRO A 467 20.77 3.65 5.08
C PRO A 467 21.97 3.09 4.31
N VAL A 468 22.28 3.69 3.17
CA VAL A 468 23.50 3.40 2.42
C VAL A 468 24.53 4.51 2.63
N ALA A 469 25.81 4.17 2.57
CA ALA A 469 26.92 5.11 2.61
C ALA A 469 27.76 4.99 1.33
N PRO A 470 28.19 6.11 0.71
CA PRO A 470 29.07 6.06 -0.46
C PRO A 470 30.38 5.32 -0.20
N ALA A 471 30.76 4.43 -1.11
CA ALA A 471 32.04 3.74 -1.07
C ALA A 471 33.14 4.62 -1.70
N ALA A 472 34.35 4.56 -1.16
CA ALA A 472 35.48 5.26 -1.76
C ALA A 472 35.84 4.64 -3.13
N GLN A 473 35.90 5.49 -4.17
CA GLN A 473 36.47 5.21 -5.50
C GLN A 473 35.66 4.37 -6.51
N ASN A 474 34.38 4.03 -6.28
CA ASN A 474 33.56 3.23 -7.23
C ASN A 474 32.65 4.04 -8.18
N GLY A 475 33.15 5.14 -8.75
CA GLY A 475 32.40 5.96 -9.71
C GLY A 475 32.30 5.35 -11.13
N PRO A 476 31.30 5.78 -11.95
CA PRO A 476 31.33 5.66 -13.41
C PRO A 476 32.51 6.40 -14.04
N THR A 477 32.95 5.95 -15.20
CA THR A 477 34.12 6.50 -15.89
C THR A 477 33.69 7.57 -16.92
N PRO A 478 34.24 8.80 -16.88
CA PRO A 478 33.90 9.85 -17.85
C PRO A 478 34.07 9.41 -19.31
N GLY A 479 33.14 9.82 -20.17
CA GLY A 479 33.11 9.50 -21.60
C GLY A 479 32.70 8.07 -21.96
N ARG A 480 32.64 7.12 -21.01
CA ARG A 480 32.29 5.72 -21.33
C ARG A 480 30.80 5.54 -21.66
N PRO A 481 30.43 4.54 -22.48
CA PRO A 481 29.05 4.32 -22.90
C PRO A 481 28.18 3.79 -21.76
N TRP A 482 27.03 4.40 -21.58
CA TRP A 482 25.98 4.00 -20.64
C TRP A 482 24.65 3.83 -21.37
N LEU A 483 24.05 2.64 -21.27
CA LEU A 483 22.81 2.29 -21.96
C LEU A 483 21.61 2.43 -21.02
N ILE A 484 20.60 3.21 -21.41
CA ILE A 484 19.42 3.47 -20.57
C ILE A 484 18.15 3.14 -21.36
N THR A 485 17.39 2.14 -20.89
CA THR A 485 16.14 1.71 -21.55
C THR A 485 14.91 2.32 -20.88
N GLY A 486 13.79 2.40 -21.62
CA GLY A 486 12.59 3.18 -21.23
C GLY A 486 12.47 4.53 -21.96
N GLY A 487 13.49 4.88 -22.75
CA GLY A 487 13.58 6.08 -23.55
C GLY A 487 13.96 7.33 -22.77
N ALA A 488 14.02 8.47 -23.47
CA ALA A 488 14.27 9.80 -22.92
C ALA A 488 13.01 10.37 -22.24
N ARG A 489 12.45 9.64 -21.28
CA ARG A 489 11.14 9.90 -20.66
C ARG A 489 11.17 9.66 -19.15
N GLY A 490 10.28 10.31 -18.41
CA GLY A 490 10.01 10.03 -17.00
C GLY A 490 11.25 9.83 -16.12
N ILE A 491 11.20 8.79 -15.29
CA ILE A 491 12.24 8.43 -14.31
C ILE A 491 13.61 8.22 -14.97
N THR A 492 13.65 7.56 -16.13
CA THR A 492 14.91 7.25 -16.83
C THR A 492 15.56 8.49 -17.41
N ALA A 493 14.79 9.49 -17.85
CA ALA A 493 15.35 10.80 -18.23
C ALA A 493 15.93 11.57 -17.03
N ALA A 494 15.28 11.54 -15.87
CA ALA A 494 15.77 12.21 -14.66
C ALA A 494 17.11 11.60 -14.18
N VAL A 495 17.19 10.26 -14.13
CA VAL A 495 18.42 9.52 -13.81
C VAL A 495 19.51 9.75 -14.88
N ALA A 496 19.16 9.68 -16.16
CA ALA A 496 20.08 9.95 -17.28
C ALA A 496 20.72 11.34 -17.16
N ARG A 497 19.92 12.38 -16.88
CA ARG A 497 20.42 13.76 -16.74
C ARG A 497 21.44 13.89 -15.62
N GLN A 498 21.22 13.27 -14.46
CA GLN A 498 22.17 13.35 -13.34
C GLN A 498 23.40 12.45 -13.53
N LEU A 499 23.27 11.29 -14.17
CA LEU A 499 24.42 10.47 -14.57
C LEU A 499 25.37 11.24 -15.49
N GLY A 500 24.84 11.80 -16.58
CA GLY A 500 25.60 12.64 -17.51
C GLY A 500 26.16 13.90 -16.83
N ALA A 501 25.29 14.59 -16.09
CA ALA A 501 25.57 15.69 -15.15
C ALA A 501 26.84 15.52 -14.31
N ARG A 502 26.84 14.45 -13.51
CA ARG A 502 27.76 14.24 -12.40
C ARG A 502 29.04 13.50 -12.78
N PHE A 503 28.99 12.66 -13.81
CA PHE A 503 30.10 11.77 -14.17
C PHE A 503 30.61 11.95 -15.61
N GLY A 504 29.94 12.75 -16.46
CA GLY A 504 30.38 12.98 -17.83
C GLY A 504 30.32 11.74 -18.74
N VAL A 505 29.52 10.73 -18.38
CA VAL A 505 29.31 9.50 -19.17
C VAL A 505 28.56 9.79 -20.48
N LYS A 506 28.80 8.96 -21.52
CA LYS A 506 28.09 9.07 -22.79
C LYS A 506 26.83 8.22 -22.79
N LEU A 507 25.67 8.85 -22.96
CA LEU A 507 24.37 8.21 -22.76
C LEU A 507 23.75 7.72 -24.07
N HIS A 508 23.42 6.44 -24.14
CA HIS A 508 22.66 5.81 -25.22
C HIS A 508 21.26 5.47 -24.72
N LEU A 509 20.28 6.32 -25.05
CA LEU A 509 18.90 6.23 -24.57
C LEU A 509 18.07 5.42 -25.56
N VAL A 510 17.46 4.30 -25.12
CA VAL A 510 16.76 3.35 -25.98
C VAL A 510 15.27 3.30 -25.66
N GLY A 511 14.41 3.43 -26.67
CA GLY A 511 12.97 3.23 -26.54
C GLY A 511 12.24 3.03 -27.87
N THR A 512 11.00 2.56 -27.81
CA THR A 512 10.19 2.18 -28.98
C THR A 512 9.50 3.35 -29.70
N SER A 513 9.65 4.59 -29.21
CA SER A 513 8.99 5.76 -29.80
C SER A 513 9.90 6.43 -30.85
N PRO A 514 9.46 6.63 -32.10
CA PRO A 514 10.27 7.27 -33.14
C PRO A 514 10.70 8.70 -32.78
N ARG A 515 11.97 9.05 -33.01
CA ARG A 515 12.49 10.42 -32.83
C ARG A 515 11.96 11.41 -33.89
N VAL A 516 11.49 10.90 -35.03
CA VAL A 516 11.25 11.69 -36.27
C VAL A 516 9.78 12.07 -36.46
N GLU A 517 8.84 11.44 -35.74
CA GLU A 517 7.39 11.69 -35.87
C GLU A 517 6.86 12.88 -35.04
N MET A 518 7.73 13.80 -34.61
CA MET A 518 7.30 15.04 -33.95
C MET A 518 7.40 16.24 -34.89
N ASP A 519 6.27 16.90 -35.13
CA ASP A 519 6.24 18.19 -35.80
C ASP A 519 6.99 19.24 -34.95
N PRO A 520 7.96 19.99 -35.49
CA PRO A 520 8.61 21.10 -34.79
C PRO A 520 7.65 22.15 -34.23
N ALA A 521 6.45 22.31 -34.81
CA ALA A 521 5.40 23.20 -34.31
C ALA A 521 4.78 22.74 -32.97
N TRP A 522 5.02 21.49 -32.54
CA TRP A 522 4.57 20.99 -31.23
C TRP A 522 5.52 21.35 -30.08
N ARG A 523 6.68 21.98 -30.38
CA ARG A 523 7.63 22.42 -29.36
C ARG A 523 7.05 23.54 -28.50
N ASP A 524 7.30 23.42 -27.20
CA ASP A 524 7.11 24.47 -26.19
C ASP A 524 5.71 25.11 -26.16
N LEU A 525 4.70 24.35 -26.64
CA LEU A 525 3.29 24.73 -26.67
C LEU A 525 2.75 25.09 -25.28
N THR A 526 2.02 26.21 -25.23
CA THR A 526 1.23 26.63 -24.06
C THR A 526 0.20 25.57 -23.66
N PRO A 527 -0.37 25.61 -22.44
CA PRO A 527 -1.49 24.73 -22.07
C PRO A 527 -2.64 24.78 -23.09
N GLU A 528 -2.92 25.96 -23.64
CA GLU A 528 -3.95 26.21 -24.65
C GLU A 528 -3.57 25.58 -25.99
N GLY A 529 -2.33 25.76 -26.46
CA GLY A 529 -1.82 25.13 -27.69
C GLY A 529 -1.82 23.60 -27.60
N ARG A 530 -1.46 23.03 -26.44
CA ARG A 530 -1.57 21.58 -26.18
C ARG A 530 -3.02 21.10 -26.18
N LYS A 531 -3.97 21.91 -25.70
CA LYS A 531 -5.42 21.62 -25.76
C LYS A 531 -5.94 21.66 -27.21
N GLN A 532 -5.49 22.60 -28.02
CA GLN A 532 -5.80 22.70 -29.46
C GLN A 532 -5.27 21.48 -30.22
N LEU A 533 -3.98 21.18 -30.09
CA LEU A 533 -3.35 20.00 -30.70
C LEU A 533 -4.04 18.69 -30.30
N ARG A 534 -4.42 18.52 -29.02
CA ARG A 534 -5.19 17.34 -28.58
C ARG A 534 -6.53 17.20 -29.29
N ALA A 535 -7.23 18.31 -29.55
CA ALA A 535 -8.50 18.30 -30.28
C ALA A 535 -8.33 18.04 -31.78
N GLU A 536 -7.25 18.53 -32.39
CA GLU A 536 -6.92 18.31 -33.80
C GLU A 536 -6.53 16.84 -34.05
N LEU A 537 -5.61 16.30 -33.25
CA LEU A 537 -5.22 14.88 -33.32
C LEU A 537 -6.40 13.94 -33.03
N ALA A 538 -7.33 14.34 -32.16
CA ALA A 538 -8.56 13.56 -31.92
C ALA A 538 -9.47 13.53 -33.16
N LYS A 539 -9.69 14.67 -33.82
CA LYS A 539 -10.46 14.74 -35.09
C LYS A 539 -9.81 13.89 -36.19
N GLN A 540 -8.49 14.00 -36.36
CA GLN A 540 -7.74 13.20 -37.32
C GLN A 540 -7.83 11.70 -37.01
N ALA A 541 -7.67 11.29 -35.75
CA ALA A 541 -7.78 9.89 -35.35
C ALA A 541 -9.17 9.31 -35.66
N VAL A 542 -10.26 10.04 -35.39
CA VAL A 542 -11.63 9.62 -35.76
C VAL A 542 -11.77 9.45 -37.28
N ALA A 543 -11.28 10.41 -38.08
CA ALA A 543 -11.31 10.31 -39.54
C ALA A 543 -10.51 9.10 -40.08
N GLU A 544 -9.39 8.77 -39.44
CA GLU A 544 -8.54 7.61 -39.75
C GLU A 544 -9.02 6.29 -39.11
N LYS A 545 -10.15 6.29 -38.39
CA LYS A 545 -10.69 5.15 -37.61
C LYS A 545 -9.71 4.59 -36.54
N LYS A 546 -8.86 5.46 -35.99
CA LYS A 546 -7.90 5.17 -34.91
C LYS A 546 -8.41 5.67 -33.57
N VAL A 547 -7.93 5.09 -32.48
CA VAL A 547 -8.31 5.50 -31.11
C VAL A 547 -7.76 6.91 -30.82
N PRO A 548 -8.62 7.91 -30.49
CA PRO A 548 -8.16 9.29 -30.26
C PRO A 548 -7.20 9.44 -29.07
N ALA A 549 -7.38 8.62 -28.02
CA ALA A 549 -6.46 8.58 -26.89
C ALA A 549 -5.03 8.20 -27.32
N ASP A 550 -4.87 7.21 -28.19
CA ASP A 550 -3.56 6.74 -28.64
C ASP A 550 -2.86 7.69 -29.62
N ALA A 551 -3.61 8.51 -30.35
CA ALA A 551 -3.06 9.64 -31.10
C ALA A 551 -2.47 10.69 -30.16
N TRP A 552 -3.22 11.11 -29.14
CA TRP A 552 -2.73 12.03 -28.12
C TRP A 552 -1.55 11.44 -27.32
N HIS A 553 -1.62 10.17 -26.92
CA HIS A 553 -0.54 9.51 -26.18
C HIS A 553 0.76 9.45 -26.99
N ARG A 554 0.71 9.26 -28.32
CA ARG A 554 1.92 9.31 -29.15
C ARG A 554 2.50 10.72 -29.26
N ALA A 555 1.68 11.73 -29.51
CA ALA A 555 2.15 13.12 -29.57
C ALA A 555 2.71 13.61 -28.22
N ALA A 556 2.01 13.36 -27.13
CA ALA A 556 2.49 13.68 -25.77
C ALA A 556 3.80 12.94 -25.43
N LYS A 557 3.95 11.68 -25.88
CA LYS A 557 5.22 10.95 -25.73
C LYS A 557 6.37 11.61 -26.50
N ALA A 558 6.11 12.04 -27.73
CA ALA A 558 7.11 12.67 -28.59
C ALA A 558 7.56 14.05 -28.07
N ILE A 559 6.62 14.88 -27.61
CA ILE A 559 6.90 16.19 -26.99
C ILE A 559 7.76 16.03 -25.72
N GLU A 560 7.48 15.03 -24.88
CA GLU A 560 8.29 14.73 -23.69
C GLU A 560 9.73 14.29 -24.08
N ILE A 561 9.87 13.48 -25.14
CA ILE A 561 11.18 13.04 -25.65
C ILE A 561 11.99 14.22 -26.21
N ASP A 562 11.41 15.03 -27.10
CA ASP A 562 12.09 16.17 -27.69
C ASP A 562 12.57 17.16 -26.63
N LYS A 563 11.70 17.48 -25.65
CA LYS A 563 12.07 18.36 -24.54
C LYS A 563 13.22 17.77 -23.72
N ASN A 564 13.12 16.50 -23.30
CA ASN A 564 14.17 15.88 -22.49
C ASN A 564 15.50 15.76 -23.24
N LEU A 565 15.49 15.50 -24.55
CA LEU A 565 16.72 15.47 -25.37
C LEU A 565 17.34 16.88 -25.50
N ARG A 566 16.53 17.94 -25.69
CA ARG A 566 17.01 19.32 -25.66
C ARG A 566 17.57 19.72 -24.29
N ASP A 567 16.90 19.36 -23.20
CA ASP A 567 17.35 19.59 -21.82
C ASP A 567 18.72 18.92 -21.53
N LEU A 568 19.00 17.77 -22.14
CA LEU A 568 20.29 17.06 -22.04
C LEU A 568 21.38 17.71 -22.91
N GLU A 569 21.05 18.08 -24.15
CA GLU A 569 21.94 18.77 -25.08
C GLU A 569 22.37 20.15 -24.56
N GLN A 570 21.42 20.94 -24.03
CA GLN A 570 21.69 22.24 -23.39
C GLN A 570 22.53 22.13 -22.11
N ALA A 571 22.47 20.98 -21.42
CA ALA A 571 23.33 20.68 -20.27
C ALA A 571 24.74 20.21 -20.69
N GLY A 572 25.05 20.17 -21.98
CA GLY A 572 26.35 19.72 -22.51
C GLY A 572 26.57 18.20 -22.43
N ILE A 573 25.52 17.42 -22.19
CA ILE A 573 25.63 15.98 -21.97
C ILE A 573 25.69 15.25 -23.31
N ALA A 574 26.74 14.44 -23.52
CA ALA A 574 26.89 13.62 -24.71
C ALA A 574 25.81 12.52 -24.76
N THR A 575 24.79 12.68 -25.61
CA THR A 575 23.65 11.75 -25.70
C THR A 575 23.34 11.31 -27.13
N VAL A 576 22.85 10.07 -27.26
CA VAL A 576 22.31 9.51 -28.50
C VAL A 576 21.00 8.79 -28.18
N TYR A 577 19.92 9.14 -28.87
CA TYR A 577 18.64 8.44 -28.75
C TYR A 577 18.45 7.44 -29.88
N HIS A 578 18.14 6.19 -29.51
CA HIS A 578 17.98 5.05 -30.41
C HIS A 578 16.55 4.51 -30.37
N VAL A 579 15.99 4.22 -31.53
CA VAL A 579 14.67 3.59 -31.68
C VAL A 579 14.84 2.07 -31.79
N ALA A 580 14.44 1.34 -30.75
CA ALA A 580 14.42 -0.12 -30.73
C ALA A 580 13.43 -0.64 -29.68
N ASP A 581 12.92 -1.85 -29.87
CA ASP A 581 12.36 -2.63 -28.77
C ASP A 581 13.50 -3.39 -28.07
N VAL A 582 13.53 -3.32 -26.74
CA VAL A 582 14.57 -3.96 -25.93
C VAL A 582 14.42 -5.50 -25.91
N SER A 583 13.21 -6.01 -26.19
CA SER A 583 12.94 -7.45 -26.29
C SER A 583 13.29 -8.05 -27.66
N ASP A 584 13.48 -7.23 -28.70
CA ASP A 584 13.99 -7.69 -29.99
C ASP A 584 15.52 -7.88 -29.92
N ARG A 585 15.92 -9.11 -29.63
CA ARG A 585 17.33 -9.53 -29.57
C ARG A 585 18.12 -9.21 -30.85
N ALA A 586 17.50 -9.25 -32.03
CA ALA A 586 18.19 -9.01 -33.31
C ALA A 586 18.41 -7.51 -33.56
N ALA A 587 17.39 -6.68 -33.29
CA ALA A 587 17.51 -5.23 -33.31
C ALA A 587 18.49 -4.73 -32.24
N MET A 588 18.45 -5.32 -31.03
CA MET A 588 19.37 -4.98 -29.94
C MET A 588 20.81 -5.38 -30.25
N ALA A 589 21.09 -6.58 -30.79
CA ALA A 589 22.46 -6.94 -31.20
C ALA A 589 23.01 -5.95 -32.23
N THR A 590 22.24 -5.66 -33.28
CA THR A 590 22.58 -4.65 -34.31
C THR A 590 22.81 -3.26 -33.72
N LEU A 591 22.08 -2.89 -32.65
CA LEU A 591 22.24 -1.61 -31.97
C LEU A 591 23.52 -1.56 -31.11
N LEU A 592 23.75 -2.60 -30.31
CA LEU A 592 24.91 -2.69 -29.40
C LEU A 592 26.21 -2.72 -30.21
N ASP A 593 26.27 -3.43 -31.33
CA ASP A 593 27.43 -3.44 -32.21
C ASP A 593 27.73 -2.06 -32.83
N ARG A 594 26.71 -1.26 -33.17
CA ARG A 594 26.93 0.13 -33.60
C ARG A 594 27.52 0.99 -32.48
N ILE A 595 27.04 0.82 -31.24
CA ILE A 595 27.58 1.54 -30.06
C ILE A 595 29.03 1.14 -29.80
N ARG A 596 29.36 -0.16 -29.85
CA ARG A 596 30.74 -0.66 -29.70
C ARG A 596 31.68 -0.08 -30.75
N ASN A 597 31.24 -0.02 -32.01
CA ASN A 597 32.02 0.52 -33.12
C ASN A 597 32.18 2.05 -33.08
N SER A 598 31.28 2.81 -32.44
CA SER A 598 31.43 4.27 -32.30
C SER A 598 32.12 4.71 -31.00
N ASP A 599 31.84 4.02 -29.89
CA ASP A 599 32.09 4.51 -28.53
C ASP A 599 32.72 3.47 -27.58
N GLY A 600 32.94 2.24 -28.06
CA GLY A 600 33.57 1.15 -27.30
C GLY A 600 32.61 0.34 -26.43
N SER A 601 33.16 -0.55 -25.59
CA SER A 601 32.34 -1.45 -24.75
C SER A 601 31.51 -0.70 -23.71
N ILE A 602 30.33 -1.22 -23.40
CA ILE A 602 29.36 -0.58 -22.50
C ILE A 602 29.80 -0.73 -21.03
N GLU A 603 29.91 0.39 -20.29
CA GLU A 603 30.29 0.36 -18.88
C GLU A 603 29.09 0.13 -17.96
N GLY A 604 27.94 0.74 -18.24
CA GLY A 604 26.79 0.71 -17.32
C GLY A 604 25.45 0.63 -18.03
N ILE A 605 24.51 -0.06 -17.39
CA ILE A 605 23.16 -0.29 -17.91
C ILE A 605 22.13 0.12 -16.85
N VAL A 606 21.14 0.92 -17.25
CA VAL A 606 19.94 1.22 -16.46
C VAL A 606 18.73 0.69 -17.23
N HIS A 607 18.21 -0.46 -16.78
CA HIS A 607 17.03 -1.06 -17.37
C HIS A 607 15.76 -0.46 -16.72
N GLY A 608 15.23 0.59 -17.34
CA GLY A 608 14.01 1.29 -16.92
C GLY A 608 12.82 1.11 -17.86
N ALA A 609 12.92 0.18 -18.81
CA ALA A 609 11.80 -0.17 -19.67
C ALA A 609 10.64 -0.85 -18.89
N GLY A 610 9.46 -0.81 -19.50
CA GLY A 610 8.23 -1.37 -18.92
C GLY A 610 6.97 -0.80 -19.56
N VAL A 611 5.92 -1.62 -19.52
CA VAL A 611 4.54 -1.24 -19.82
C VAL A 611 3.70 -1.54 -18.57
N GLU A 612 2.65 -0.77 -18.34
CA GLU A 612 1.72 -0.94 -17.22
C GLU A 612 0.31 -0.57 -17.73
N SER A 613 -0.67 -1.36 -17.30
CA SER A 613 -2.08 -1.18 -17.64
C SER A 613 -2.96 -1.84 -16.57
N SER A 614 -3.23 -1.12 -15.48
CA SER A 614 -4.04 -1.60 -14.35
C SER A 614 -5.45 -2.04 -14.77
N CYS A 615 -5.81 -3.30 -14.52
CA CYS A 615 -7.19 -3.79 -14.55
C CYS A 615 -7.32 -5.07 -13.72
N ARG A 616 -8.55 -5.40 -13.28
CA ARG A 616 -8.80 -6.60 -12.46
C ARG A 616 -8.24 -7.86 -13.11
N PHE A 617 -7.67 -8.76 -12.32
CA PHE A 617 -7.02 -10.00 -12.77
C PHE A 617 -7.89 -10.82 -13.73
N THR A 618 -9.20 -10.98 -13.45
CA THR A 618 -10.17 -11.69 -14.31
C THR A 618 -10.45 -11.02 -15.66
N LYS A 619 -10.01 -9.78 -15.88
CA LYS A 619 -10.14 -9.01 -17.12
C LYS A 619 -8.79 -8.65 -17.75
N LYS A 620 -7.69 -9.24 -17.27
CA LYS A 620 -6.35 -8.94 -17.79
C LYS A 620 -6.13 -9.59 -19.16
N ASP A 621 -5.89 -8.77 -20.17
CA ASP A 621 -5.46 -9.20 -21.49
C ASP A 621 -4.10 -9.93 -21.42
N LEU A 622 -4.02 -11.17 -21.91
CA LEU A 622 -2.79 -11.95 -21.92
C LEU A 622 -1.73 -11.36 -22.87
N ASP A 623 -2.12 -10.66 -23.94
CA ASP A 623 -1.18 -9.93 -24.79
C ASP A 623 -0.58 -8.76 -24.03
N MET A 624 -1.32 -8.12 -23.11
CA MET A 624 -0.78 -7.11 -22.21
C MET A 624 0.19 -7.74 -21.19
N VAL A 625 -0.15 -8.88 -20.58
CA VAL A 625 0.76 -9.61 -19.67
C VAL A 625 2.08 -9.93 -20.38
N SER A 626 2.01 -10.42 -21.62
CA SER A 626 3.20 -10.74 -22.41
C SER A 626 4.01 -9.50 -22.81
N ARG A 627 3.35 -8.35 -23.09
CA ARG A 627 4.03 -7.06 -23.35
C ARG A 627 4.69 -6.46 -22.09
N THR A 628 4.04 -6.58 -20.94
CA THR A 628 4.60 -6.17 -19.63
C THR A 628 5.87 -6.96 -19.32
N LEU A 629 5.86 -8.27 -19.56
CA LEU A 629 7.04 -9.14 -19.44
C LEU A 629 8.12 -8.84 -20.49
N ALA A 630 7.74 -8.65 -21.76
CA ALA A 630 8.69 -8.33 -22.84
C ALA A 630 9.50 -7.07 -22.51
N ALA A 631 8.83 -5.99 -22.12
CA ALA A 631 9.46 -4.72 -21.84
C ALA A 631 10.35 -4.72 -20.59
N LYS A 632 10.13 -5.60 -19.59
CA LYS A 632 10.87 -5.64 -18.32
C LYS A 632 11.87 -6.79 -18.17
N VAL A 633 11.45 -7.99 -18.55
CA VAL A 633 12.10 -9.24 -18.15
C VAL A 633 12.86 -9.83 -19.33
N ASP A 634 12.19 -10.02 -20.48
CA ASP A 634 12.87 -10.48 -21.69
C ASP A 634 13.89 -9.44 -22.17
N GLY A 635 13.52 -8.15 -22.12
CA GLY A 635 14.44 -7.04 -22.42
C GLY A 635 15.61 -6.92 -21.44
N ALA A 636 15.48 -7.34 -20.18
CA ALA A 636 16.63 -7.36 -19.27
C ALA A 636 17.55 -8.55 -19.59
N ALA A 637 16.99 -9.73 -19.89
CA ALA A 637 17.76 -10.90 -20.30
C ALA A 637 18.52 -10.66 -21.61
N VAL A 638 17.89 -10.08 -22.64
CA VAL A 638 18.52 -9.70 -23.91
C VAL A 638 19.71 -8.75 -23.70
N LEU A 639 19.63 -7.81 -22.74
CA LEU A 639 20.77 -6.95 -22.40
C LEU A 639 21.89 -7.74 -21.72
N MET A 640 21.56 -8.53 -20.70
CA MET A 640 22.54 -9.32 -19.93
C MET A 640 23.27 -10.36 -20.79
N GLU A 641 22.56 -10.97 -21.74
CA GLU A 641 23.10 -11.89 -22.72
C GLU A 641 24.03 -11.15 -23.71
N LEU A 642 23.49 -10.15 -24.42
CA LEU A 642 24.23 -9.51 -25.51
C LEU A 642 25.39 -8.63 -25.03
N THR A 643 25.38 -8.14 -23.79
CA THR A 643 26.47 -7.32 -23.21
C THR A 643 27.40 -8.10 -22.27
N TRP A 644 27.30 -9.43 -22.24
CA TRP A 644 28.17 -10.27 -21.41
C TRP A 644 29.66 -9.97 -21.61
N ASP A 645 30.09 -9.87 -22.87
CA ASP A 645 31.47 -9.60 -23.25
C ASP A 645 31.87 -8.11 -23.21
N ASP A 646 30.92 -7.17 -23.06
CA ASP A 646 31.26 -5.77 -22.74
C ASP A 646 31.83 -5.64 -21.32
N GLN A 647 31.48 -6.60 -20.45
CA GLN A 647 31.79 -6.62 -19.02
C GLN A 647 31.32 -5.34 -18.29
N PRO A 648 30.00 -5.03 -18.30
CA PRO A 648 29.48 -3.84 -17.65
C PRO A 648 29.76 -3.86 -16.15
N ARG A 649 30.30 -2.75 -15.64
CA ARG A 649 30.57 -2.52 -14.22
C ARG A 649 29.30 -2.25 -13.41
N PHE A 650 28.20 -1.87 -14.07
CA PHE A 650 26.95 -1.47 -13.42
C PHE A 650 25.71 -2.00 -14.15
N PHE A 651 24.76 -2.58 -13.42
CA PHE A 651 23.45 -2.98 -13.97
C PHE A 651 22.31 -2.67 -12.98
N PHE A 652 21.50 -1.66 -13.27
CA PHE A 652 20.40 -1.24 -12.41
C PHE A 652 19.04 -1.53 -13.05
N GLY A 653 18.25 -2.42 -12.44
CA GLY A 653 16.88 -2.72 -12.87
C GLY A 653 15.85 -1.88 -12.13
N PHE A 654 14.87 -1.32 -12.84
CA PHE A 654 13.74 -0.61 -12.20
C PHE A 654 12.53 -1.55 -12.11
N GLY A 655 12.41 -2.22 -10.97
CA GLY A 655 11.21 -2.92 -10.53
C GLY A 655 10.17 -1.97 -9.92
N SER A 656 9.42 -2.43 -8.92
CA SER A 656 8.43 -1.64 -8.21
C SER A 656 8.01 -2.27 -6.88
N ILE A 657 7.45 -1.47 -5.96
CA ILE A 657 6.70 -1.95 -4.79
C ILE A 657 5.61 -2.98 -5.16
N ALA A 658 5.01 -2.85 -6.35
CA ALA A 658 4.02 -3.80 -6.86
C ALA A 658 4.59 -5.21 -7.08
N GLY A 659 5.91 -5.33 -7.32
CA GLY A 659 6.60 -6.61 -7.31
C GLY A 659 6.90 -7.12 -5.90
N ARG A 660 7.31 -6.22 -5.00
CA ARG A 660 7.67 -6.62 -3.63
C ARG A 660 6.47 -7.15 -2.86
N TRP A 661 5.36 -6.41 -2.83
CA TRP A 661 4.18 -6.70 -2.00
C TRP A 661 2.91 -7.07 -2.79
N GLY A 662 2.91 -6.91 -4.10
CA GLY A 662 1.69 -6.94 -4.92
C GLY A 662 1.07 -5.55 -5.09
N SER A 663 0.08 -5.42 -5.98
CA SER A 663 -0.76 -4.22 -6.12
C SER A 663 -2.05 -4.57 -6.87
N ILE A 664 -3.15 -3.89 -6.54
CA ILE A 664 -4.51 -4.18 -7.04
C ILE A 664 -4.58 -3.90 -8.55
N GLY A 665 -4.98 -4.90 -9.35
CA GLY A 665 -5.05 -4.81 -10.81
C GLY A 665 -3.69 -4.80 -11.55
N GLN A 666 -2.59 -4.96 -10.82
CA GLN A 666 -1.21 -4.92 -11.31
C GLN A 666 -0.50 -6.27 -11.15
N THR A 667 -1.26 -7.37 -11.20
CA THR A 667 -0.76 -8.76 -11.08
C THR A 667 0.33 -9.12 -12.10
N ASP A 668 0.25 -8.62 -13.34
CA ASP A 668 1.26 -8.78 -14.38
C ASP A 668 2.52 -7.94 -14.13
N TYR A 669 2.34 -6.70 -13.68
CA TYR A 669 3.41 -5.74 -13.43
C TYR A 669 4.18 -6.09 -12.16
N GLY A 670 3.49 -6.65 -11.15
CA GLY A 670 4.10 -7.25 -9.97
C GLY A 670 4.91 -8.49 -10.32
N LEU A 671 4.30 -9.46 -11.01
CA LEU A 671 4.96 -10.63 -11.60
C LEU A 671 6.26 -10.25 -12.34
N ALA A 672 6.19 -9.31 -13.28
CA ALA A 672 7.34 -8.91 -14.08
C ALA A 672 8.39 -8.13 -13.27
N SER A 673 7.98 -7.30 -12.30
CA SER A 673 8.90 -6.53 -11.47
C SER A 673 9.65 -7.40 -10.45
N ASP A 674 9.00 -8.44 -9.91
CA ASP A 674 9.62 -9.35 -8.95
C ASP A 674 10.51 -10.38 -9.70
N MET A 675 10.12 -10.85 -10.89
CA MET A 675 11.00 -11.66 -11.75
C MET A 675 12.23 -10.87 -12.23
N LEU A 676 12.10 -9.58 -12.56
CA LEU A 676 13.24 -8.71 -12.86
C LEU A 676 14.21 -8.60 -11.68
N ALA A 677 13.70 -8.52 -10.44
CA ALA A 677 14.53 -8.49 -9.24
C ALA A 677 15.40 -9.76 -9.10
N LYS A 678 14.78 -10.94 -9.28
CA LYS A 678 15.48 -12.24 -9.25
C LYS A 678 16.47 -12.42 -10.40
N LEU A 679 16.16 -11.88 -11.58
CA LEU A 679 17.09 -11.86 -12.71
C LEU A 679 18.34 -11.00 -12.43
N VAL A 680 18.17 -9.85 -11.77
CA VAL A 680 19.29 -8.94 -11.43
C VAL A 680 20.18 -9.52 -10.34
N ASP A 681 19.64 -10.14 -9.27
CA ASP A 681 20.48 -10.89 -8.32
C ASP A 681 21.24 -12.03 -9.01
N TRP A 682 20.54 -12.87 -9.78
CA TRP A 682 21.20 -14.00 -10.46
C TRP A 682 22.35 -13.52 -11.36
N TYR A 683 22.16 -12.44 -12.12
CA TYR A 683 23.20 -11.85 -12.97
C TYR A 683 24.38 -11.32 -12.15
N ARG A 684 24.12 -10.60 -11.05
CA ARG A 684 25.13 -10.16 -10.07
C ARG A 684 25.94 -11.33 -9.50
N ARG A 685 25.34 -12.52 -9.31
CA ARG A 685 26.07 -13.71 -8.86
C ARG A 685 26.92 -14.35 -9.95
N GLN A 686 26.48 -14.32 -11.21
CA GLN A 686 27.33 -14.73 -12.33
C GLN A 686 28.46 -13.75 -12.62
N ARG A 687 28.25 -12.46 -12.30
CA ARG A 687 29.19 -11.34 -12.51
C ARG A 687 29.46 -10.59 -11.20
N PRO A 688 30.26 -11.14 -10.26
CA PRO A 688 30.60 -10.48 -8.99
C PRO A 688 31.32 -9.13 -9.16
N ASP A 689 31.94 -8.94 -10.32
CA ASP A 689 32.57 -7.74 -10.86
C ASP A 689 31.59 -6.64 -11.33
N CYS A 690 30.28 -6.92 -11.36
CA CYS A 690 29.23 -5.96 -11.73
C CYS A 690 28.44 -5.48 -10.49
N HIS A 691 28.44 -4.17 -10.26
CA HIS A 691 27.58 -3.50 -9.27
C HIS A 691 26.12 -3.51 -9.76
N ALA A 692 25.35 -4.52 -9.36
CA ALA A 692 23.99 -4.74 -9.87
C ALA A 692 22.93 -4.85 -8.76
N ALA A 693 21.85 -4.08 -8.91
CA ALA A 693 20.71 -4.05 -7.98
C ALA A 693 19.38 -3.73 -8.69
N CYS A 694 18.28 -4.27 -8.16
CA CYS A 694 16.92 -3.95 -8.58
C CYS A 694 16.25 -3.01 -7.57
N PHE A 695 15.72 -1.88 -8.06
CA PHE A 695 14.95 -0.93 -7.27
C PHE A 695 13.45 -1.24 -7.30
N HIS A 696 12.89 -1.60 -6.15
CA HIS A 696 11.45 -1.61 -5.92
C HIS A 696 10.96 -0.17 -5.68
N TRP A 697 10.87 0.61 -6.76
CA TRP A 697 10.35 1.98 -6.70
C TRP A 697 8.87 2.03 -6.29
N GLN A 698 8.56 2.90 -5.34
CA GLN A 698 7.21 3.41 -5.16
C GLN A 698 6.82 4.41 -6.29
N PRO A 699 5.57 4.87 -6.36
CA PRO A 699 5.11 5.88 -7.31
C PRO A 699 5.86 7.22 -7.19
N TRP A 700 6.43 7.69 -8.31
CA TRP A 700 7.11 8.99 -8.40
C TRP A 700 6.10 10.13 -8.65
N ALA A 701 6.33 11.27 -8.01
CA ALA A 701 5.63 12.51 -8.29
C ALA A 701 6.04 13.07 -9.66
N GLU A 702 5.15 13.85 -10.28
CA GLU A 702 5.37 14.66 -11.51
C GLU A 702 5.75 13.93 -12.81
N ILE A 703 6.47 12.81 -12.76
CA ILE A 703 7.06 12.12 -13.92
C ILE A 703 6.72 10.61 -13.96
N GLY A 704 6.98 9.97 -15.09
CA GLY A 704 6.78 8.52 -15.24
C GLY A 704 5.31 8.10 -15.37
N MET A 705 4.98 6.88 -14.94
CA MET A 705 3.64 6.32 -15.14
C MET A 705 2.62 6.84 -14.13
N ALA A 706 3.01 7.05 -12.87
CA ALA A 706 2.14 7.55 -11.80
C ALA A 706 1.71 9.02 -11.97
N ALA A 707 2.38 9.77 -12.83
CA ALA A 707 2.00 11.14 -13.17
C ALA A 707 0.76 11.25 -14.09
N ARG A 708 0.32 10.15 -14.70
CA ARG A 708 -0.87 10.10 -15.57
C ARG A 708 -2.15 10.39 -14.78
N GLN A 709 -3.09 11.08 -15.42
CA GLN A 709 -4.33 11.53 -14.76
C GLN A 709 -5.24 10.35 -14.40
N GLU A 710 -5.24 9.28 -15.20
CA GLU A 710 -5.98 8.03 -14.98
C GLU A 710 -5.42 7.21 -13.82
N THR A 711 -4.14 7.37 -13.49
CA THR A 711 -3.48 6.65 -12.39
C THR A 711 -3.66 7.39 -11.06
N ARG A 712 -3.63 8.73 -11.07
CA ARG A 712 -3.80 9.61 -9.90
C ARG A 712 -5.16 9.50 -9.20
N SER A 713 -6.18 8.96 -9.87
CA SER A 713 -7.52 8.72 -9.28
C SER A 713 -7.66 7.37 -8.57
N THR A 714 -6.59 6.56 -8.46
CA THR A 714 -6.64 5.26 -7.78
C THR A 714 -6.45 5.39 -6.27
N ASN A 715 -7.29 4.68 -5.49
CA ASN A 715 -7.28 4.72 -4.02
C ASN A 715 -5.92 4.33 -3.40
N VAL A 716 -5.06 3.58 -4.11
CA VAL A 716 -3.72 3.20 -3.62
C VAL A 716 -2.80 4.43 -3.58
N LEU A 717 -2.86 5.33 -4.57
CA LEU A 717 -2.05 6.55 -4.57
C LEU A 717 -2.51 7.61 -3.55
N GLN A 718 -3.71 7.46 -2.99
CA GLN A 718 -4.20 8.30 -1.89
C GLN A 718 -3.63 7.89 -0.52
N LEU A 719 -2.92 6.75 -0.46
CA LEU A 719 -2.34 6.16 0.75
C LEU A 719 -0.79 6.13 0.70
N LEU A 720 -0.21 6.99 -0.14
CA LEU A 720 1.22 7.10 -0.44
C LEU A 720 1.61 8.58 -0.54
N GLN A 721 2.76 8.97 0.01
CA GLN A 721 3.39 10.24 -0.34
C GLN A 721 4.24 10.04 -1.59
N LEU A 722 3.86 10.61 -2.72
CA LEU A 722 4.55 10.39 -4.01
C LEU A 722 6.02 10.85 -3.97
N LEU A 723 6.94 9.99 -4.44
CA LEU A 723 8.40 10.20 -4.37
C LEU A 723 8.84 11.39 -5.23
N PRO A 724 9.42 12.48 -4.66
CA PRO A 724 9.89 13.62 -5.43
C PRO A 724 10.99 13.24 -6.45
N PRO A 725 10.98 13.77 -7.69
CA PRO A 725 11.96 13.40 -8.71
C PRO A 725 13.43 13.63 -8.34
N ALA A 726 13.74 14.68 -7.59
CA ALA A 726 15.11 14.95 -7.15
C ALA A 726 15.58 13.86 -6.17
N GLU A 727 14.78 13.58 -5.15
CA GLU A 727 15.06 12.59 -4.12
C GLU A 727 15.17 11.16 -4.69
N GLY A 728 14.28 10.79 -5.62
CA GLY A 728 14.35 9.47 -6.28
C GLY A 728 15.64 9.27 -7.07
N VAL A 729 16.21 10.34 -7.64
CA VAL A 729 17.53 10.27 -8.30
C VAL A 729 18.67 10.30 -7.28
N GLU A 730 18.52 10.97 -6.13
CA GLU A 730 19.48 10.84 -5.03
C GLU A 730 19.58 9.40 -4.53
N HIS A 731 18.47 8.74 -4.20
CA HIS A 731 18.48 7.32 -3.79
C HIS A 731 19.13 6.40 -4.83
N PHE A 732 18.98 6.68 -6.12
CA PHE A 732 19.68 5.97 -7.19
C PHE A 732 21.20 6.22 -7.19
N LEU A 733 21.63 7.48 -7.03
CA LEU A 733 23.04 7.86 -6.99
C LEU A 733 23.73 7.35 -5.71
N ASP A 734 23.01 7.30 -4.59
CA ASP A 734 23.50 6.82 -3.30
C ASP A 734 23.83 5.31 -3.39
N GLU A 735 22.96 4.47 -3.97
CA GLU A 735 23.27 3.06 -4.24
C GLU A 735 24.43 2.88 -5.22
N LEU A 736 24.45 3.66 -6.30
CA LEU A 736 25.47 3.58 -7.34
C LEU A 736 26.85 3.90 -6.79
N LEU A 737 26.96 4.93 -5.95
CA LEU A 737 28.21 5.30 -5.27
C LEU A 737 28.59 4.36 -4.12
N ALA A 738 27.62 3.67 -3.52
CA ALA A 738 27.87 2.58 -2.59
C ALA A 738 28.34 1.27 -3.27
N GLY A 739 28.35 1.22 -4.61
CA GLY A 739 28.69 0.01 -5.36
C GLY A 739 27.59 -1.07 -5.29
N ALA A 740 26.33 -0.65 -5.12
CA ALA A 740 25.15 -1.53 -5.03
C ALA A 740 25.34 -2.64 -3.98
N PRO A 741 25.39 -2.36 -2.66
CA PRO A 741 25.74 -3.36 -1.66
C PRO A 741 24.73 -4.52 -1.58
N GLU A 742 23.47 -4.28 -1.91
CA GLU A 742 22.36 -5.24 -1.83
C GLU A 742 21.80 -5.55 -3.23
N PRO A 743 21.25 -6.75 -3.49
CA PRO A 743 20.72 -7.12 -4.80
C PRO A 743 19.34 -6.52 -5.08
N GLU A 744 18.54 -6.27 -4.04
CA GLU A 744 17.19 -5.75 -4.13
C GLU A 744 16.98 -4.67 -3.07
N VAL A 745 16.60 -3.46 -3.49
CA VAL A 745 16.38 -2.31 -2.60
C VAL A 745 14.98 -1.75 -2.77
N LEU A 746 14.37 -1.34 -1.68
CA LEU A 746 13.00 -0.85 -1.60
C LEU A 746 13.03 0.62 -1.18
N ILE A 747 12.53 1.50 -2.06
CA ILE A 747 12.43 2.93 -1.80
C ILE A 747 10.94 3.29 -1.70
N THR A 748 10.50 3.60 -0.49
CA THR A 748 9.08 3.82 -0.14
C THR A 748 8.94 4.80 1.04
N ASP A 749 7.78 5.45 1.18
CA ASP A 749 7.44 6.18 2.38
C ASP A 749 7.17 5.26 3.59
N TRP A 750 7.22 5.85 4.79
CA TRP A 750 7.15 5.15 6.07
C TRP A 750 5.75 4.65 6.45
N ASP A 751 4.70 5.38 6.08
CA ASP A 751 3.32 5.02 6.45
C ASP A 751 2.83 3.87 5.58
N PHE A 752 3.20 3.86 4.29
CA PHE A 752 2.97 2.73 3.41
C PHE A 752 3.83 1.51 3.80
N TYR A 753 5.09 1.70 4.22
CA TYR A 753 5.91 0.62 4.80
C TYR A 753 5.24 -0.02 6.04
N LYS A 754 4.77 0.79 7.00
CA LYS A 754 4.07 0.30 8.21
C LYS A 754 2.84 -0.54 7.90
N ARG A 755 2.20 -0.36 6.74
CA ARG A 755 1.05 -1.19 6.31
C ARG A 755 1.43 -2.66 6.04
N TYR A 756 2.65 -2.94 5.62
CA TYR A 756 3.15 -4.29 5.34
C TYR A 756 4.15 -4.80 6.40
N CYS A 757 4.74 -3.88 7.16
CA CYS A 757 5.70 -4.15 8.23
C CYS A 757 5.37 -3.24 9.45
N PRO A 758 4.27 -3.50 10.17
CA PRO A 758 3.81 -2.65 11.27
C PRO A 758 4.78 -2.64 12.46
N ASP A 759 4.66 -1.61 13.30
CA ASP A 759 5.29 -1.52 14.61
C ASP A 759 4.82 -2.68 15.51
N VAL A 760 5.77 -3.47 16.03
CA VAL A 760 5.56 -4.61 16.94
C VAL A 760 6.76 -4.75 17.87
N SER A 761 6.55 -5.04 19.16
CA SER A 761 7.64 -5.28 20.12
C SER A 761 8.20 -6.71 20.02
N GLU A 762 9.35 -6.97 20.65
CA GLU A 762 9.89 -8.34 20.76
C GLU A 762 8.90 -9.31 21.44
N GLN A 763 8.05 -8.81 22.34
CA GLN A 763 7.02 -9.62 23.01
C GLN A 763 5.80 -9.84 22.10
N ASP A 764 5.35 -8.82 21.37
CA ASP A 764 4.27 -9.00 20.38
C ASP A 764 4.70 -10.00 19.31
N ILE A 765 5.96 -9.96 18.85
CA ILE A 765 6.47 -10.95 17.90
C ILE A 765 6.60 -12.34 18.58
N ALA A 766 7.08 -12.41 19.82
CA ALA A 766 7.11 -13.68 20.55
C ALA A 766 5.70 -14.29 20.67
N GLU A 767 4.66 -13.49 20.87
CA GLU A 767 3.29 -14.00 20.99
C GLU A 767 2.64 -14.27 19.63
N VAL A 768 2.69 -13.34 18.67
CA VAL A 768 2.09 -13.49 17.34
C VAL A 768 2.68 -14.65 16.53
N TYR A 769 3.98 -14.96 16.70
CA TYR A 769 4.65 -15.99 15.89
C TYR A 769 5.23 -17.18 16.69
N LEU A 770 5.29 -17.13 18.04
CA LEU A 770 5.67 -18.28 18.88
C LEU A 770 4.55 -18.77 19.82
N SER A 771 3.72 -17.88 20.40
CA SER A 771 2.54 -18.30 21.21
C SER A 771 1.30 -18.59 20.34
N GLY A 772 1.23 -17.96 19.15
CA GLY A 772 0.35 -18.36 18.06
C GLY A 772 -1.05 -17.76 18.08
N GLN A 773 -1.25 -16.64 18.78
CA GLN A 773 -2.56 -15.96 18.78
C GLN A 773 -2.78 -15.10 17.53
N THR A 774 -4.04 -15.05 17.07
CA THR A 774 -4.46 -14.28 15.89
C THR A 774 -4.52 -12.79 16.18
N VAL A 775 -3.36 -12.13 16.29
CA VAL A 775 -3.31 -10.66 16.18
C VAL A 775 -3.49 -10.30 14.71
N VAL A 776 -4.74 -10.07 14.34
CA VAL A 776 -5.06 -9.18 13.22
C VAL A 776 -4.44 -7.83 13.57
N PRO A 777 -3.56 -7.24 12.74
CA PRO A 777 -3.03 -5.91 13.02
C PRO A 777 -4.19 -4.94 13.25
N GLU A 778 -4.14 -4.16 14.34
CA GLU A 778 -5.24 -3.25 14.68
C GLU A 778 -5.43 -2.14 13.63
N THR A 779 -4.39 -1.93 12.80
CA THR A 779 -4.34 -1.10 11.58
C THR A 779 -4.92 -1.75 10.31
N ALA A 780 -5.24 -3.06 10.34
CA ALA A 780 -5.84 -3.79 9.22
C ALA A 780 -7.37 -3.90 9.34
N ARG A 781 -7.93 -3.71 10.55
CA ARG A 781 -9.29 -3.18 10.71
C ARG A 781 -9.24 -1.67 10.46
N GLU A 782 -10.37 -1.07 10.08
CA GLU A 782 -10.53 0.36 10.34
C GLU A 782 -10.40 0.56 11.86
N PRO A 783 -9.64 1.55 12.34
CA PRO A 783 -9.50 1.79 13.77
C PRO A 783 -10.89 2.05 14.34
N ALA A 784 -11.25 1.32 15.40
CA ALA A 784 -12.43 1.66 16.18
C ALA A 784 -12.31 3.14 16.57
N PRO A 785 -13.31 3.99 16.27
CA PRO A 785 -13.13 5.43 16.29
C PRO A 785 -12.64 5.87 17.66
N GLU A 786 -11.47 6.52 17.69
CA GLU A 786 -10.87 6.99 18.93
C GLU A 786 -11.89 7.81 19.72
N PRO A 787 -11.93 7.71 21.06
CA PRO A 787 -12.70 8.62 21.87
C PRO A 787 -12.19 10.04 21.59
N LEU A 788 -13.00 10.80 20.84
CA LEU A 788 -12.58 12.01 20.10
C LEU A 788 -11.57 12.85 20.88
N SER A 789 -10.42 13.10 20.23
CA SER A 789 -9.38 14.03 20.70
C SER A 789 -9.99 15.34 21.21
N GLU A 790 -9.33 16.00 22.16
CA GLU A 790 -9.81 17.27 22.74
C GLU A 790 -10.32 18.21 21.64
N PRO A 791 -11.53 18.79 21.81
CA PRO A 791 -12.31 19.28 20.69
C PRO A 791 -11.62 20.44 19.99
N ILE A 792 -11.14 20.18 18.76
CA ILE A 792 -10.50 21.13 17.84
C ILE A 792 -11.23 22.48 17.91
N SER A 793 -10.50 23.57 18.14
CA SER A 793 -11.07 24.92 18.25
C SER A 793 -12.00 25.21 17.08
N PRO A 794 -13.15 25.89 17.25
CA PRO A 794 -14.02 26.25 16.13
C PRO A 794 -13.28 26.95 14.98
N ASP A 795 -12.26 27.74 15.30
CA ASP A 795 -11.46 28.52 14.34
C ASP A 795 -10.43 27.68 13.55
N ASP A 796 -10.01 26.53 14.10
CA ASP A 796 -9.03 25.61 13.47
C ASP A 796 -9.70 24.57 12.54
N ARG A 797 -11.04 24.60 12.40
CA ARG A 797 -11.80 23.59 11.66
C ARG A 797 -11.86 23.88 10.16
N VAL A 798 -11.04 23.16 9.41
CA VAL A 798 -11.05 23.14 7.93
C VAL A 798 -12.42 22.75 7.33
N ALA A 799 -13.26 22.02 8.07
CA ALA A 799 -14.62 21.68 7.68
C ALA A 799 -15.63 22.03 8.78
N MET A 800 -16.70 22.74 8.41
CA MET A 800 -17.81 23.09 9.30
C MET A 800 -18.94 22.05 9.21
N ARG A 801 -19.64 21.79 10.33
CA ARG A 801 -20.82 20.92 10.34
C ARG A 801 -22.04 21.66 9.80
N HIS A 802 -22.24 21.58 8.49
CA HIS A 802 -23.52 21.92 7.88
C HIS A 802 -24.56 20.84 8.19
N VAL A 803 -25.83 21.24 8.36
CA VAL A 803 -26.95 20.33 8.61
C VAL A 803 -27.96 20.56 7.50
N MET A 804 -27.98 19.67 6.51
CA MET A 804 -28.94 19.71 5.43
C MET A 804 -30.36 19.58 6.00
N ARG A 805 -31.30 20.37 5.48
CA ARG A 805 -32.72 20.34 5.83
C ARG A 805 -33.59 20.45 4.59
N MET A 806 -34.79 19.86 4.68
CA MET A 806 -35.87 20.21 3.78
C MET A 806 -36.37 21.61 4.11
N VAL A 807 -36.45 22.47 3.10
CA VAL A 807 -37.02 23.81 3.16
C VAL A 807 -38.22 23.85 2.22
N GLU A 808 -39.37 24.34 2.69
CA GLU A 808 -40.53 24.58 1.82
C GLU A 808 -40.16 25.68 0.81
N ALA A 809 -40.20 25.33 -0.47
CA ALA A 809 -39.75 26.17 -1.58
C ALA A 809 -40.86 26.28 -2.61
N PRO A 810 -41.97 26.98 -2.27
CA PRO A 810 -43.09 27.16 -3.16
C PRO A 810 -42.65 27.99 -4.37
N TRP A 811 -43.26 27.70 -5.52
CA TRP A 811 -43.04 28.47 -6.74
C TRP A 811 -43.57 29.90 -6.58
N GLU A 812 -42.80 30.88 -7.06
CA GLU A 812 -43.30 32.26 -7.21
C GLU A 812 -44.52 32.28 -8.17
N ALA A 813 -45.42 33.23 -7.96
CA ALA A 813 -46.70 33.35 -8.69
C ALA A 813 -46.56 33.83 -10.16
N THR A 814 -45.34 33.77 -10.70
CA THR A 814 -45.00 34.19 -12.07
C THR A 814 -45.55 33.20 -13.11
N PRO A 815 -46.15 33.66 -14.22
CA PRO A 815 -46.66 32.77 -15.27
C PRO A 815 -45.54 31.87 -15.84
N ARG A 816 -45.67 30.55 -15.63
CA ARG A 816 -44.70 29.59 -16.15
C ARG A 816 -44.86 29.41 -17.66
N LYS A 817 -43.75 29.16 -18.34
CA LYS A 817 -43.73 28.82 -19.76
C LYS A 817 -43.60 27.31 -19.88
N ALA A 818 -44.64 26.66 -20.42
CA ALA A 818 -44.68 25.21 -20.60
C ALA A 818 -43.40 24.68 -21.30
N TYR A 819 -42.82 23.62 -20.76
CA TYR A 819 -41.58 23.03 -21.27
C TYR A 819 -41.73 22.56 -22.71
N ARG A 820 -40.83 23.02 -23.58
CA ARG A 820 -40.86 22.67 -25.01
C ARG A 820 -40.08 21.39 -25.27
N PHE A 821 -40.77 20.26 -25.20
CA PHE A 821 -40.27 18.97 -25.65
C PHE A 821 -39.75 19.05 -27.10
N ALA A 822 -38.57 18.46 -27.33
CA ALA A 822 -37.83 18.49 -28.59
C ALA A 822 -38.06 17.24 -29.45
N GLY A 823 -38.68 16.19 -28.89
CA GLY A 823 -39.05 14.95 -29.55
C GLY A 823 -39.87 14.03 -28.62
N PRO A 824 -40.01 12.74 -28.95
CA PRO A 824 -40.64 11.75 -28.10
C PRO A 824 -40.01 11.61 -26.71
N ALA A 825 -40.80 11.13 -25.75
CA ALA A 825 -40.39 10.84 -24.38
C ALA A 825 -40.35 9.33 -24.11
N LEU A 826 -39.23 8.86 -23.57
CA LEU A 826 -39.01 7.49 -23.11
C LEU A 826 -39.37 7.35 -21.63
N ILE A 827 -40.05 6.26 -21.26
CA ILE A 827 -40.37 5.95 -19.86
C ILE A 827 -39.85 4.56 -19.48
N LEU A 828 -39.05 4.46 -18.43
CA LEU A 828 -38.59 3.20 -17.84
C LEU A 828 -39.27 2.97 -16.48
N GLY A 829 -40.18 2.00 -16.44
CA GLY A 829 -40.96 1.60 -15.25
C GLY A 829 -42.34 1.10 -15.66
N ASP A 830 -42.93 0.18 -14.89
CA ASP A 830 -44.32 -0.27 -15.11
C ASP A 830 -45.11 -0.20 -13.80
N ASN A 831 -45.52 1.02 -13.49
CA ASN A 831 -46.27 1.40 -12.29
C ASN A 831 -47.35 2.44 -12.65
N VAL A 832 -48.24 2.74 -11.71
CA VAL A 832 -49.41 3.59 -11.98
C VAL A 832 -49.02 5.05 -12.24
N GLU A 833 -47.89 5.48 -11.68
CA GLU A 833 -47.24 6.77 -11.89
C GLU A 833 -46.68 6.89 -13.30
N ALA A 834 -45.98 5.85 -13.80
CA ALA A 834 -45.48 5.82 -15.17
C ALA A 834 -46.63 5.91 -16.19
N ARG A 835 -47.78 5.28 -15.90
CA ARG A 835 -48.98 5.34 -16.76
C ARG A 835 -49.67 6.71 -16.68
N ALA A 836 -49.86 7.27 -15.50
CA ALA A 836 -50.42 8.62 -15.32
C ALA A 836 -49.53 9.70 -15.98
N LEU A 837 -48.20 9.57 -15.89
CA LEU A 837 -47.25 10.44 -16.58
C LEU A 837 -47.36 10.29 -18.11
N ALA A 838 -47.49 9.06 -18.63
CA ALA A 838 -47.67 8.81 -20.05
C ALA A 838 -48.96 9.47 -20.59
N GLU A 839 -50.08 9.30 -19.89
CA GLU A 839 -51.35 9.96 -20.22
C GLU A 839 -51.22 11.49 -20.19
N ARG A 840 -50.55 12.04 -19.18
CA ARG A 840 -50.41 13.49 -19.01
C ARG A 840 -49.45 14.15 -19.99
N LEU A 841 -48.40 13.42 -20.43
CA LEU A 841 -47.51 13.81 -21.54
C LEU A 841 -48.22 13.74 -22.89
N ALA A 842 -49.02 12.68 -23.14
CA ALA A 842 -49.83 12.57 -24.35
C ALA A 842 -50.88 13.69 -24.45
N ALA A 843 -51.51 14.06 -23.33
CA ALA A 843 -52.40 15.21 -23.23
C ALA A 843 -51.69 16.57 -23.47
N ALA A 844 -50.37 16.63 -23.28
CA ALA A 844 -49.52 17.77 -23.65
C ALA A 844 -48.99 17.70 -25.10
N GLY A 845 -49.42 16.72 -25.90
CA GLY A 845 -49.00 16.53 -27.29
C GLY A 845 -47.65 15.82 -27.48
N VAL A 846 -47.08 15.24 -26.42
CA VAL A 846 -45.79 14.51 -26.48
C VAL A 846 -46.02 13.05 -26.86
N ILE A 847 -45.26 12.54 -27.84
CA ILE A 847 -45.26 11.11 -28.18
C ILE A 847 -44.53 10.35 -27.07
N VAL A 848 -45.24 9.49 -26.35
CA VAL A 848 -44.67 8.68 -25.25
C VAL A 848 -44.34 7.26 -25.74
N ARG A 849 -43.18 6.75 -25.31
CA ARG A 849 -42.62 5.45 -25.68
C ARG A 849 -42.13 4.70 -24.43
N PRO A 850 -42.91 3.78 -23.85
CA PRO A 850 -42.43 2.93 -22.77
C PRO A 850 -41.26 2.06 -23.24
N ILE A 851 -40.20 1.97 -22.43
CA ILE A 851 -39.08 1.04 -22.64
C ILE A 851 -39.48 -0.30 -22.00
N PRO A 852 -39.62 -1.39 -22.77
CA PRO A 852 -39.93 -2.70 -22.20
C PRO A 852 -38.76 -3.24 -21.38
N MET A 853 -39.03 -3.68 -20.15
CA MET A 853 -38.01 -4.23 -19.25
C MET A 853 -37.88 -5.75 -19.51
N HIS A 854 -36.84 -6.15 -20.25
CA HIS A 854 -36.59 -7.56 -20.56
C HIS A 854 -35.80 -8.27 -19.45
N GLU A 855 -35.68 -9.61 -19.54
CA GLU A 855 -34.94 -10.44 -18.58
C GLU A 855 -33.46 -10.06 -18.45
N THR A 856 -32.87 -9.49 -19.52
CA THR A 856 -31.50 -8.99 -19.55
C THR A 856 -31.43 -7.51 -19.90
N ALA A 857 -30.37 -6.85 -19.43
CA ALA A 857 -30.09 -5.46 -19.81
C ALA A 857 -29.84 -5.33 -21.31
N ASP A 858 -29.05 -6.23 -21.91
CA ASP A 858 -28.66 -6.13 -23.32
C ASP A 858 -29.85 -6.17 -24.29
N GLN A 859 -30.88 -6.97 -23.99
CA GLN A 859 -32.16 -6.94 -24.72
C GLN A 859 -32.83 -5.57 -24.62
N THR A 860 -32.92 -5.01 -23.41
CA THR A 860 -33.53 -3.70 -23.15
C THR A 860 -32.75 -2.55 -23.80
N LEU A 861 -31.41 -2.62 -23.81
CA LEU A 861 -30.54 -1.63 -24.47
C LEU A 861 -30.60 -1.74 -26.00
N SER A 862 -30.74 -2.96 -26.53
CA SER A 862 -30.95 -3.20 -27.97
C SER A 862 -32.29 -2.62 -28.43
N GLU A 863 -33.34 -2.82 -27.64
CA GLU A 863 -34.68 -2.28 -27.92
C GLU A 863 -34.71 -0.75 -27.80
N LEU A 864 -34.05 -0.17 -26.79
CA LEU A 864 -33.82 1.28 -26.69
C LEU A 864 -33.13 1.84 -27.95
N GLN A 865 -32.09 1.17 -28.46
CA GLN A 865 -31.42 1.59 -29.69
C GLN A 865 -32.30 1.40 -30.95
N ARG A 866 -33.14 0.36 -30.97
CA ARG A 866 -34.13 0.13 -32.05
C ARG A 866 -35.17 1.26 -32.08
N MET A 867 -35.75 1.59 -30.93
CA MET A 867 -36.70 2.70 -30.75
C MET A 867 -36.08 4.05 -31.15
N TRP A 868 -34.81 4.30 -30.78
CA TRP A 868 -34.08 5.51 -31.18
C TRP A 868 -33.88 5.59 -32.70
N GLY A 869 -33.61 4.45 -33.36
CA GLY A 869 -33.48 4.36 -34.82
C GLY A 869 -34.76 4.68 -35.60
N GLU A 870 -35.94 4.49 -34.99
CA GLU A 870 -37.22 4.96 -35.56
C GLU A 870 -37.39 6.48 -35.44
N SER A 871 -37.00 7.05 -34.29
CA SER A 871 -37.07 8.49 -34.00
C SER A 871 -36.25 8.82 -32.75
N PRO A 872 -35.30 9.78 -32.82
CA PRO A 872 -34.55 10.25 -31.66
C PRO A 872 -35.47 10.77 -30.54
N ALA A 873 -35.27 10.31 -29.30
CA ALA A 873 -36.18 10.55 -28.18
C ALA A 873 -35.45 11.27 -27.02
N PRO A 874 -35.28 12.60 -27.10
CA PRO A 874 -34.39 13.37 -26.20
C PRO A 874 -34.93 13.57 -24.77
N HIS A 875 -35.98 12.86 -24.35
CA HIS A 875 -36.51 12.94 -22.99
C HIS A 875 -36.61 11.54 -22.38
N LEU A 876 -36.10 11.36 -21.16
CA LEU A 876 -36.08 10.09 -20.45
C LEU A 876 -36.63 10.24 -19.03
N PHE A 877 -37.57 9.37 -18.66
CA PHE A 877 -38.17 9.33 -17.33
C PHE A 877 -37.91 7.98 -16.67
N LEU A 878 -37.25 7.99 -15.51
CA LEU A 878 -36.90 6.80 -14.73
C LEU A 878 -37.86 6.69 -13.53
N LEU A 879 -38.90 5.86 -13.66
CA LEU A 879 -39.91 5.63 -12.62
C LEU A 879 -39.79 4.27 -11.95
N THR A 880 -38.73 3.49 -12.20
CA THR A 880 -38.47 2.23 -11.51
C THR A 880 -38.41 2.38 -9.98
N GLY A 881 -38.05 3.57 -9.46
CA GLY A 881 -38.14 3.92 -8.04
C GLY A 881 -39.56 3.96 -7.45
N ARG A 882 -40.60 3.78 -8.28
CA ARG A 882 -42.03 3.68 -7.91
C ARG A 882 -42.65 2.29 -8.18
N ASP A 883 -41.87 1.30 -8.60
CA ASP A 883 -42.41 -0.05 -8.88
C ASP A 883 -43.02 -0.71 -7.62
N GLY A 884 -44.09 -1.49 -7.77
CA GLY A 884 -44.73 -2.22 -6.67
C GLY A 884 -43.89 -3.36 -6.06
N ASP A 885 -42.67 -3.59 -6.57
CA ASP A 885 -41.63 -4.44 -5.97
C ASP A 885 -40.45 -3.66 -5.36
N ALA A 886 -40.53 -2.33 -5.34
CA ALA A 886 -39.53 -1.47 -4.74
C ALA A 886 -39.42 -1.72 -3.22
N GLY A 887 -38.20 -1.60 -2.69
CA GLY A 887 -37.90 -1.90 -1.28
C GLY A 887 -38.00 -3.37 -0.87
N ARG A 888 -38.23 -4.34 -1.78
CA ARG A 888 -38.20 -5.79 -1.46
C ARG A 888 -36.76 -6.30 -1.29
N ILE A 889 -36.11 -5.87 -0.22
CA ILE A 889 -34.71 -6.16 0.13
C ILE A 889 -34.53 -7.27 1.19
N ALA A 890 -35.63 -7.90 1.62
CA ALA A 890 -35.66 -8.82 2.78
C ALA A 890 -34.84 -10.11 2.60
N ASP A 891 -34.54 -10.52 1.36
CA ASP A 891 -33.72 -11.70 1.07
C ASP A 891 -32.77 -11.48 -0.13
N ARG A 892 -31.73 -12.32 -0.23
CA ARG A 892 -30.66 -12.20 -1.22
C ARG A 892 -31.14 -12.40 -2.67
N GLN A 893 -32.18 -13.20 -2.91
CA GLN A 893 -32.72 -13.45 -4.24
C GLN A 893 -33.63 -12.31 -4.69
N SER A 894 -34.55 -11.86 -3.84
CA SER A 894 -35.39 -10.68 -4.08
C SER A 894 -34.52 -9.44 -4.33
N TRP A 895 -33.51 -9.19 -3.48
CA TRP A 895 -32.56 -8.09 -3.70
C TRP A 895 -31.74 -8.26 -4.99
N SER A 896 -31.27 -9.47 -5.32
CA SER A 896 -30.50 -9.67 -6.56
C SER A 896 -31.32 -9.39 -7.82
N ALA A 897 -32.61 -9.74 -7.82
CA ALA A 897 -33.53 -9.38 -8.91
C ALA A 897 -33.84 -7.87 -8.92
N ARG A 898 -34.16 -7.30 -7.75
CA ARG A 898 -34.54 -5.89 -7.63
C ARG A 898 -33.38 -4.93 -7.94
N ARG A 899 -32.16 -5.24 -7.52
CA ARG A 899 -30.94 -4.45 -7.84
C ARG A 899 -30.68 -4.39 -9.35
N ARG A 900 -30.85 -5.51 -10.05
CA ARG A 900 -30.77 -5.56 -11.52
C ARG A 900 -31.81 -4.66 -12.17
N ARG A 901 -33.09 -4.82 -11.76
CA ARG A 901 -34.24 -4.13 -12.36
C ARG A 901 -34.31 -2.64 -12.05
N GLY A 902 -34.06 -2.26 -10.80
CA GLY A 902 -34.27 -0.90 -10.27
C GLY A 902 -33.01 -0.05 -10.06
N VAL A 903 -31.80 -0.61 -10.25
CA VAL A 903 -30.53 0.15 -10.12
C VAL A 903 -29.62 -0.03 -11.34
N GLU A 904 -29.26 -1.27 -11.66
CA GLU A 904 -28.31 -1.56 -12.76
C GLU A 904 -28.90 -1.20 -14.13
N LEU A 905 -30.15 -1.58 -14.40
CA LEU A 905 -30.81 -1.30 -15.67
C LEU A 905 -31.09 0.21 -15.88
N PRO A 906 -31.61 0.99 -14.92
CA PRO A 906 -31.73 2.44 -15.05
C PRO A 906 -30.40 3.15 -15.32
N PHE A 907 -29.31 2.72 -14.66
CA PHE A 907 -27.96 3.24 -14.94
C PHE A 907 -27.55 2.99 -16.40
N LEU A 908 -27.68 1.75 -16.88
CA LEU A 908 -27.31 1.37 -18.24
C LEU A 908 -28.19 2.06 -19.30
N VAL A 909 -29.49 2.20 -19.05
CA VAL A 909 -30.43 2.93 -19.91
C VAL A 909 -30.07 4.41 -19.97
N ALA A 910 -29.77 5.06 -18.84
CA ALA A 910 -29.34 6.46 -18.80
C ALA A 910 -28.00 6.67 -19.53
N GLN A 911 -27.02 5.78 -19.32
CA GLN A 911 -25.73 5.80 -20.03
C GLN A 911 -25.91 5.67 -21.54
N LYS A 912 -26.73 4.70 -21.99
CA LYS A 912 -26.97 4.46 -23.42
C LYS A 912 -27.76 5.60 -24.07
N TRP A 913 -28.78 6.13 -23.38
CA TRP A 913 -29.53 7.30 -23.81
C TRP A 913 -28.64 8.54 -23.92
N LEU A 914 -27.74 8.77 -22.95
CA LEU A 914 -26.84 9.93 -22.97
C LEU A 914 -25.86 9.88 -24.15
N SER A 915 -25.31 8.70 -24.47
CA SER A 915 -24.55 8.49 -25.71
C SER A 915 -25.39 8.91 -26.92
N LEU A 916 -26.58 8.31 -27.09
CA LEU A 916 -27.45 8.56 -28.25
C LEU A 916 -27.89 10.04 -28.39
N VAL A 917 -28.13 10.73 -27.27
CA VAL A 917 -28.44 12.18 -27.23
C VAL A 917 -27.23 13.03 -27.64
N THR A 918 -26.03 12.65 -27.19
CA THR A 918 -24.78 13.36 -27.52
C THR A 918 -24.36 13.10 -28.97
N ASP A 919 -24.45 11.85 -29.43
CA ASP A 919 -24.17 11.42 -30.80
C ASP A 919 -25.11 12.09 -31.83
N ALA A 920 -26.30 12.53 -31.38
CA ALA A 920 -27.31 13.22 -32.19
C ALA A 920 -27.29 14.75 -32.06
N ASP A 921 -26.41 15.34 -31.26
CA ASP A 921 -26.35 16.79 -30.94
C ASP A 921 -27.69 17.35 -30.42
N LEU A 922 -28.36 16.60 -29.51
CA LEU A 922 -29.65 16.96 -28.91
C LEU A 922 -29.55 17.31 -27.42
N LEU A 923 -28.34 17.37 -26.87
CA LEU A 923 -28.11 17.45 -25.43
C LEU A 923 -28.67 18.74 -24.81
N ASP A 924 -28.55 19.87 -25.50
CA ASP A 924 -29.03 21.21 -25.13
C ASP A 924 -30.57 21.32 -25.00
N ARG A 925 -31.27 20.32 -25.54
CA ARG A 925 -32.73 20.26 -25.63
C ARG A 925 -33.29 18.97 -25.03
N SER A 926 -32.46 18.26 -24.27
CA SER A 926 -32.80 16.98 -23.64
C SER A 926 -33.26 17.14 -22.19
N SER A 927 -33.95 16.14 -21.64
CA SER A 927 -34.26 16.09 -20.21
C SER A 927 -34.24 14.68 -19.66
N LEU A 928 -33.72 14.50 -18.43
CA LEU A 928 -33.81 13.25 -17.69
C LEU A 928 -34.38 13.51 -16.29
N VAL A 929 -35.49 12.84 -15.97
CA VAL A 929 -36.14 12.93 -14.65
C VAL A 929 -36.16 11.55 -13.99
N ALA A 930 -35.65 11.45 -12.76
CA ALA A 930 -35.85 10.29 -11.90
C ALA A 930 -36.96 10.54 -10.87
N VAL A 931 -37.77 9.53 -10.59
CA VAL A 931 -38.89 9.61 -9.63
C VAL A 931 -38.71 8.54 -8.55
N THR A 932 -38.74 8.94 -7.28
CA THR A 932 -38.38 8.10 -6.13
C THR A 932 -39.50 8.01 -5.08
N SER A 933 -39.35 7.07 -4.14
CA SER A 933 -40.27 6.88 -3.01
C SER A 933 -39.51 6.75 -1.68
N LEU A 934 -38.77 7.81 -1.34
CA LEU A 934 -37.97 7.93 -0.13
C LEU A 934 -38.73 8.61 1.02
N GLY A 935 -39.90 9.17 0.77
CA GLY A 935 -40.83 9.67 1.79
C GLY A 935 -41.57 10.96 1.43
N GLY A 936 -41.23 11.63 0.33
CA GLY A 936 -41.64 13.02 0.08
C GLY A 936 -40.71 14.05 0.74
N ASP A 937 -39.55 13.59 1.20
CA ASP A 937 -38.54 14.36 1.92
C ASP A 937 -37.12 13.76 1.78
N PHE A 938 -36.87 12.92 0.77
CA PHE A 938 -35.61 12.16 0.59
C PHE A 938 -35.21 11.26 1.77
N GLY A 939 -36.11 11.01 2.73
CA GLY A 939 -35.80 10.25 3.95
C GLY A 939 -35.17 11.09 5.07
N PHE A 940 -35.22 12.43 5.00
CA PHE A 940 -34.67 13.29 6.04
C PHE A 940 -35.43 13.22 7.37
N SER A 941 -36.73 12.89 7.35
CA SER A 941 -37.60 12.79 8.52
C SER A 941 -38.61 11.64 8.48
N ARG A 942 -38.84 11.02 7.31
CA ARG A 942 -39.84 9.96 7.09
C ARG A 942 -39.23 8.59 6.83
N PRO A 943 -39.99 7.49 7.08
CA PRO A 943 -39.56 6.15 6.72
C PRO A 943 -39.43 5.97 5.20
N VAL A 944 -38.25 5.54 4.77
CA VAL A 944 -37.92 5.25 3.36
C VAL A 944 -38.57 3.93 2.93
N ALA A 945 -39.52 3.97 1.99
CA ALA A 945 -40.19 2.78 1.47
C ALA A 945 -39.38 2.06 0.37
N ALA A 946 -38.72 2.82 -0.51
CA ALA A 946 -37.95 2.31 -1.65
C ALA A 946 -36.49 2.80 -1.63
N PRO A 947 -35.62 2.26 -0.75
CA PRO A 947 -34.26 2.79 -0.53
C PRO A 947 -33.37 2.80 -1.78
N GLU A 948 -33.60 1.91 -2.75
CA GLU A 948 -32.88 1.94 -4.02
C GLU A 948 -33.17 3.20 -4.88
N GLY A 949 -34.23 3.96 -4.57
CA GLY A 949 -34.46 5.30 -5.12
C GLY A 949 -33.30 6.25 -4.85
N GLY A 950 -32.56 6.08 -3.76
CA GLY A 950 -31.34 6.83 -3.47
C GLY A 950 -30.24 6.64 -4.53
N ALA A 951 -30.19 5.47 -5.19
CA ALA A 951 -29.28 5.24 -6.31
C ALA A 951 -29.71 5.99 -7.58
N LEU A 952 -31.01 6.15 -7.82
CA LEU A 952 -31.52 6.98 -8.91
C LEU A 952 -31.25 8.48 -8.66
N SER A 953 -31.42 8.94 -7.42
CA SER A 953 -31.00 10.29 -7.00
C SER A 953 -29.49 10.52 -7.25
N GLY A 954 -28.66 9.59 -6.79
CA GLY A 954 -27.21 9.63 -6.97
C GLY A 954 -26.78 9.66 -8.44
N LEU A 955 -27.42 8.84 -9.28
CA LEU A 955 -27.19 8.80 -10.73
C LEU A 955 -27.45 10.17 -11.39
N VAL A 956 -28.62 10.76 -11.17
CA VAL A 956 -28.99 12.03 -11.83
C VAL A 956 -28.17 13.21 -11.29
N LYS A 957 -27.80 13.21 -10.00
CA LYS A 957 -26.84 14.18 -9.45
C LYS A 957 -25.44 14.02 -10.03
N GLY A 958 -24.97 12.79 -10.23
CA GLY A 958 -23.69 12.51 -10.91
C GLY A 958 -23.69 13.08 -12.33
N LEU A 959 -24.71 12.76 -13.12
CA LEU A 959 -24.89 13.29 -14.47
C LEU A 959 -25.02 14.82 -14.50
N TYR A 960 -25.64 15.44 -13.49
CA TYR A 960 -25.65 16.91 -13.37
C TYR A 960 -24.24 17.45 -13.14
N MET A 961 -23.46 16.89 -12.22
CA MET A 961 -22.09 17.35 -11.99
C MET A 961 -21.18 17.14 -13.21
N GLU A 962 -21.36 16.07 -13.97
CA GLU A 962 -20.63 15.80 -15.21
C GLU A 962 -21.02 16.77 -16.34
N LEU A 963 -22.33 16.99 -16.57
CA LEU A 963 -22.83 17.77 -17.72
C LEU A 963 -22.93 19.28 -17.45
N CYS A 964 -23.02 19.71 -16.19
CA CYS A 964 -23.20 21.12 -15.81
C CYS A 964 -21.89 21.81 -15.35
N ALA A 965 -20.74 21.13 -15.34
CA ALA A 965 -19.44 21.65 -14.87
C ALA A 965 -18.95 22.94 -15.58
N ALA A 966 -19.55 23.32 -16.71
CA ALA A 966 -19.13 24.43 -17.56
C ALA A 966 -20.14 25.60 -17.64
N LYS A 967 -20.78 25.97 -16.53
CA LYS A 967 -21.67 27.16 -16.35
C LYS A 967 -22.94 27.26 -17.21
N SER A 968 -23.13 26.43 -18.23
CA SER A 968 -24.40 26.23 -18.92
C SER A 968 -24.68 24.74 -18.98
N CYS A 969 -25.67 24.26 -18.23
CA CYS A 969 -26.03 22.85 -18.33
C CYS A 969 -26.89 22.61 -19.58
N ALA A 970 -26.49 21.63 -20.39
CA ALA A 970 -27.18 21.32 -21.64
C ALA A 970 -28.51 20.57 -21.39
N ALA A 971 -28.47 19.49 -20.61
CA ALA A 971 -29.64 18.67 -20.31
C ALA A 971 -30.42 19.19 -19.08
N LYS A 972 -31.76 19.16 -19.13
CA LYS A 972 -32.61 19.49 -17.97
C LYS A 972 -32.79 18.26 -17.07
N LEU A 973 -32.09 18.25 -15.94
CA LEU A 973 -32.02 17.11 -15.03
C LEU A 973 -32.79 17.37 -13.72
N ARG A 974 -33.58 16.39 -13.27
CA ARG A 974 -34.37 16.45 -12.03
C ARG A 974 -34.45 15.09 -11.32
N VAL A 975 -34.53 15.14 -9.99
CA VAL A 975 -34.90 14.04 -9.11
C VAL A 975 -36.10 14.51 -8.29
N ILE A 976 -37.20 13.76 -8.38
CA ILE A 976 -38.47 14.12 -7.75
C ILE A 976 -38.87 13.01 -6.79
N ASP A 977 -38.79 13.31 -5.49
CA ASP A 977 -39.23 12.39 -4.44
C ASP A 977 -40.67 12.67 -4.01
N ALA A 978 -41.44 11.60 -3.79
CA ALA A 978 -42.83 11.69 -3.33
C ALA A 978 -43.15 10.51 -2.40
N PRO A 979 -44.04 10.68 -1.40
CA PRO A 979 -44.44 9.57 -0.55
C PRO A 979 -45.18 8.49 -1.37
N PRO A 980 -45.23 7.23 -0.90
CA PRO A 980 -45.99 6.16 -1.56
C PRO A 980 -47.42 6.57 -1.92
N GLU A 981 -48.09 7.29 -1.03
CA GLU A 981 -49.48 7.74 -1.10
C GLU A 981 -49.75 9.01 -1.95
N GLU A 982 -48.74 9.63 -2.57
CA GLU A 982 -48.94 10.80 -3.44
C GLU A 982 -49.73 10.40 -4.71
N PRO A 983 -50.90 11.00 -5.00
CA PRO A 983 -51.74 10.55 -6.12
C PRO A 983 -51.01 10.64 -7.49
N PRO A 984 -50.99 9.57 -8.30
CA PRO A 984 -50.24 9.51 -9.56
C PRO A 984 -50.47 10.70 -10.51
N ALA A 985 -51.71 11.19 -10.62
CA ALA A 985 -52.03 12.36 -11.44
C ALA A 985 -51.41 13.66 -10.90
N ARG A 986 -51.32 13.83 -9.57
CA ARG A 986 -50.67 15.01 -8.96
C ARG A 986 -49.15 14.94 -9.09
N LEU A 987 -48.58 13.74 -8.99
CA LEU A 987 -47.16 13.51 -9.24
C LEU A 987 -46.79 13.75 -10.71
N ALA A 988 -47.66 13.39 -11.66
CA ALA A 988 -47.47 13.73 -13.08
C ALA A 988 -47.47 15.25 -13.34
N GLU A 989 -48.37 16.01 -12.71
CA GLU A 989 -48.35 17.48 -12.78
C GLU A 989 -47.09 18.08 -12.12
N ALA A 990 -46.61 17.50 -11.00
CA ALA A 990 -45.37 17.91 -10.36
C ALA A 990 -44.14 17.69 -11.27
N ILE A 991 -44.07 16.53 -11.94
CA ILE A 991 -42.99 16.19 -12.88
C ILE A 991 -42.91 17.18 -14.04
N LEU A 992 -44.05 17.59 -14.62
CA LEU A 992 -44.06 18.63 -15.65
C LEU A 992 -43.76 20.02 -15.05
N GLY A 993 -44.27 20.31 -13.85
CA GLY A 993 -44.02 21.57 -13.14
C GLY A 993 -42.54 21.87 -12.85
N GLU A 994 -41.71 20.85 -12.62
CA GLU A 994 -40.23 20.99 -12.48
C GLU A 994 -39.50 21.18 -13.82
N LEU A 995 -40.09 20.72 -14.93
CA LEU A 995 -39.57 20.96 -16.28
C LEU A 995 -39.93 22.36 -16.79
N ASP A 996 -41.05 22.94 -16.35
CA ASP A 996 -41.50 24.28 -16.71
C ASP A 996 -40.64 25.43 -16.13
N VAL A 997 -39.81 25.18 -15.10
CA VAL A 997 -39.10 26.24 -14.38
C VAL A 997 -37.58 26.17 -14.56
N GLU A 998 -36.99 27.31 -14.88
CA GLU A 998 -35.53 27.51 -14.91
C GLU A 998 -35.01 27.65 -13.48
N GLY A 999 -34.18 26.70 -13.04
CA GLY A 999 -33.70 26.64 -11.66
C GLY A 999 -32.68 25.54 -11.40
N ILE A 1000 -31.84 25.78 -10.39
CA ILE A 1000 -30.71 24.91 -9.99
C ILE A 1000 -31.12 23.73 -9.10
N ASP A 1001 -32.39 23.64 -8.69
CA ASP A 1001 -32.89 22.54 -7.86
C ASP A 1001 -32.87 21.22 -8.64
N ILE A 1002 -31.90 20.35 -8.35
CA ILE A 1002 -31.83 18.99 -8.89
C ILE A 1002 -32.75 18.08 -8.09
N GLU A 1003 -32.64 18.13 -6.76
CA GLU A 1003 -33.42 17.35 -5.80
C GLU A 1003 -34.60 18.17 -5.28
N VAL A 1004 -35.80 17.71 -5.60
CA VAL A 1004 -37.06 18.31 -5.16
C VAL A 1004 -37.94 17.21 -4.58
N ALA A 1005 -38.61 17.50 -3.48
CA ALA A 1005 -39.55 16.59 -2.86
C ALA A 1005 -40.95 17.19 -2.81
N TYR A 1006 -41.96 16.35 -2.99
CA TYR A 1006 -43.37 16.72 -2.98
C TYR A 1006 -44.10 15.96 -1.88
N ASP A 1007 -44.86 16.68 -1.05
CA ASP A 1007 -45.68 16.12 0.02
C ASP A 1007 -47.05 16.81 0.07
N GLY A 1008 -48.11 16.08 -0.28
CA GLY A 1008 -49.47 16.62 -0.33
C GLY A 1008 -49.63 17.73 -1.37
N GLY A 1009 -48.77 17.73 -2.41
CA GLY A 1009 -48.66 18.81 -3.39
C GLY A 1009 -47.80 20.01 -2.98
N ARG A 1010 -47.23 20.05 -1.76
CA ARG A 1010 -46.26 21.09 -1.34
C ARG A 1010 -44.86 20.75 -1.81
N ARG A 1011 -44.15 21.74 -2.35
CA ARG A 1011 -42.78 21.62 -2.88
C ARG A 1011 -41.74 21.94 -1.81
N HIS A 1012 -40.79 21.03 -1.62
CA HIS A 1012 -39.67 21.17 -0.70
C HIS A 1012 -38.36 20.88 -1.43
N VAL A 1013 -37.27 21.50 -0.99
CA VAL A 1013 -35.91 21.28 -1.53
C VAL A 1013 -34.91 21.13 -0.41
N VAL A 1014 -33.80 20.45 -0.68
CA VAL A 1014 -32.70 20.32 0.29
C VAL A 1014 -31.84 21.60 0.28
N ARG A 1015 -31.45 22.07 1.47
CA ARG A 1015 -30.52 23.20 1.69
C ARG A 1015 -29.63 22.93 2.90
#